data_AF-A0A2N6FSL2-F1
#
_entry.id   AF-A0A2N6FSL2-F1
#
_cell.length_a   1.000
_cell.length_b   1.000
_cell.length_c   1.000
_cell.angle_alpha   90.00
_cell.angle_beta   90.00
_cell.angle_gamma   90.00
#
_symmetry.space_group_name_H-M   'P 1'
#
loop_
_entity.id
_entity.type
_entity.pdbx_description
1 polymer ?
#
loop_
_entity_poly.entity_id
_entity_poly.type
_entity_poly.pdbx_seq_one_letter_code
_entity_poly.pdbx_strand_id
1 'polypeptide(L)'
;MTNSLGDIQNAKAIIIFGANPAVNHPVGFGHFLKAKERNNAKIIVIDPVFTKTAAKADYYCRIRPGTDIPFMYGMLHLIFKNGWHDEKFIADRVYGMEDIMEEAKKWNPEKVSDVTGVPVDKLIQITKVYAESTPGTLIWAMGLTQHTVGSSNTRLAPILQLSLGNMGEEGGGTNILRGHDNVQGATDMCCLSHTLPGYYGLSDGSWKYFASSWGVDYNWLKGRFKAKEWMNKKGFTLSRWWAGVLDGKNGNDKISNGGTNLKALFVMGNGITSIAQQAKVKEGLDNLEMLVLCDPFVNEAAILTDKQDDVFILPAATQFETSGSVTATNRSVQWRTKVVEPMYESKTDHEVMFELAKRLGFYEQYTAGMKVKENKKDFKWPEDATDEIARIIKTIGLTGWTAKRIKKHTKNWHMFDQISGRGYGEMKGEYYGLPWPVWTETHGGSPILYNINRSVTDGGMGFRNRFGLEHDGVSQLAGEGSAPKLSSNKDGYPEITRDNIEAVLGITLTEEEKSKIGKNWKVDTSNIIAQKCMERGIAPYGNARARAKVWTFPDQIPMHREPLHSPRQDLVKKYPTYEDKGNHYRVDTLYKTKQNEKDWSKEFPVNLVTGRLVNMNGAGMENRASKYLAALTPDMFCDINPDLAGRHGIRDGAMMWIHSPEGTKIKVKAKYSHSVTEDRIFLPFHFAGVFQGEDLSHKYPKGTKPYAVGESANTVTNYGYDIITQIPETKGGLCRIELA
;
A
#
# COMPACT_ATOMS: atom_id res chain seq x y z
N MET A 1 0.18 3.94 -7.66
CA MET A 1 -0.32 5.14 -8.34
C MET A 1 -0.44 4.84 -9.83
N THR A 2 -1.53 5.24 -10.49
CA THR A 2 -1.67 5.06 -11.96
C THR A 2 -0.90 6.11 -12.74
N ASN A 3 -0.68 7.29 -12.16
CA ASN A 3 0.01 8.41 -12.79
C ASN A 3 1.28 8.75 -11.98
N SER A 4 1.63 10.03 -11.89
CA SER A 4 2.77 10.57 -11.13
C SER A 4 2.38 11.79 -10.29
N LEU A 5 3.24 12.19 -9.34
CA LEU A 5 3.03 13.43 -8.59
C LEU A 5 3.08 14.67 -9.50
N GLY A 6 3.96 14.66 -10.51
CA GLY A 6 4.09 15.76 -11.48
C GLY A 6 2.81 15.96 -12.29
N ASP A 7 2.20 14.84 -12.71
CA ASP A 7 0.99 14.81 -13.55
C ASP A 7 -0.27 15.34 -12.84
N ILE A 8 -0.31 15.35 -11.50
CA ILE A 8 -1.42 15.97 -10.74
C ILE A 8 -1.62 17.44 -11.11
N GLN A 9 -0.58 18.14 -11.60
CA GLN A 9 -0.69 19.52 -12.07
C GLN A 9 -1.65 19.69 -13.27
N ASN A 10 -1.93 18.62 -14.01
CA ASN A 10 -2.84 18.61 -15.14
C ASN A 10 -4.32 18.42 -14.72
N ALA A 11 -4.59 18.10 -13.45
CA ALA A 11 -5.94 17.84 -12.95
C ALA A 11 -6.81 19.11 -12.93
N LYS A 12 -8.12 18.97 -13.21
CA LYS A 12 -9.13 20.03 -13.00
C LYS A 12 -9.90 19.85 -11.68
N ALA A 13 -9.95 18.65 -11.15
CA ALA A 13 -10.36 18.40 -9.77
C ALA A 13 -9.48 17.35 -9.09
N ILE A 14 -9.21 17.58 -7.82
CA ILE A 14 -8.41 16.70 -6.97
C ILE A 14 -9.25 16.36 -5.75
N ILE A 15 -9.74 15.13 -5.65
CA ILE A 15 -10.38 14.65 -4.43
C ILE A 15 -9.37 13.87 -3.59
N ILE A 16 -9.16 14.31 -2.36
CA ILE A 16 -8.27 13.71 -1.38
C ILE A 16 -9.15 13.05 -0.34
N PHE A 17 -9.18 11.72 -0.37
CA PHE A 17 -10.06 10.91 0.47
C PHE A 17 -9.21 9.93 1.28
N GLY A 18 -9.17 10.12 2.60
CA GLY A 18 -8.36 9.25 3.48
C GLY A 18 -6.85 9.44 3.30
N ALA A 19 -6.43 10.66 2.97
CA ALA A 19 -5.02 11.07 2.91
C ALA A 19 -4.83 12.52 3.37
N ASN A 20 -3.65 12.83 3.89
CA ASN A 20 -3.27 14.16 4.36
C ASN A 20 -1.91 14.57 3.76
N PRO A 21 -1.83 14.82 2.44
CA PRO A 21 -0.56 15.07 1.71
C PRO A 21 0.23 16.28 2.21
N ALA A 22 -0.40 17.32 2.76
CA ALA A 22 0.32 18.42 3.40
C ALA A 22 1.13 17.97 4.63
N VAL A 23 0.81 16.80 5.18
CA VAL A 23 1.50 16.17 6.31
C VAL A 23 2.39 15.02 5.88
N ASN A 24 1.85 14.06 5.13
CA ASN A 24 2.53 12.81 4.85
C ASN A 24 3.32 12.82 3.52
N HIS A 25 3.11 13.81 2.65
CA HIS A 25 3.83 13.98 1.38
C HIS A 25 4.10 15.47 1.07
N PRO A 26 4.65 16.26 2.02
CA PRO A 26 4.63 17.72 1.93
C PRO A 26 5.33 18.28 0.68
N VAL A 27 6.44 17.66 0.26
CA VAL A 27 7.14 18.05 -0.99
C VAL A 27 6.26 17.76 -2.21
N GLY A 28 5.66 16.57 -2.27
CA GLY A 28 4.74 16.18 -3.34
C GLY A 28 3.46 17.02 -3.38
N PHE A 29 2.99 17.49 -2.22
CA PHE A 29 1.81 18.34 -2.11
C PHE A 29 1.97 19.70 -2.84
N GLY A 30 3.22 20.14 -3.08
CA GLY A 30 3.48 21.29 -3.95
C GLY A 30 2.89 21.15 -5.35
N HIS A 31 2.78 19.94 -5.91
CA HIS A 31 2.14 19.72 -7.21
C HIS A 31 0.63 19.94 -7.17
N PHE A 32 -0.02 19.69 -6.03
CA PHE A 32 -1.46 19.89 -5.84
C PHE A 32 -1.78 21.37 -5.78
N LEU A 33 -0.96 22.13 -5.05
CA LEU A 33 -1.08 23.59 -4.97
C LEU A 33 -0.83 24.25 -6.33
N LYS A 34 0.18 23.79 -7.08
CA LYS A 34 0.42 24.24 -8.46
C LYS A 34 -0.75 23.92 -9.39
N ALA A 35 -1.39 22.77 -9.25
CA ALA A 35 -2.61 22.44 -10.01
C ALA A 35 -3.73 23.46 -9.72
N LYS A 36 -3.94 23.77 -8.43
CA LYS A 36 -4.92 24.77 -8.00
C LYS A 36 -4.61 26.16 -8.56
N GLU A 37 -3.37 26.61 -8.45
CA GLU A 37 -2.95 27.95 -8.88
C GLU A 37 -2.91 28.11 -10.41
N ARG A 38 -2.38 27.11 -11.14
CA ARG A 38 -2.10 27.23 -12.58
C ARG A 38 -3.20 26.67 -13.46
N ASN A 39 -3.92 25.65 -12.97
CA ASN A 39 -4.94 24.95 -13.73
C ASN A 39 -6.37 25.18 -13.19
N ASN A 40 -6.51 26.05 -12.18
CA ASN A 40 -7.75 26.31 -11.43
C ASN A 40 -8.38 25.03 -10.87
N ALA A 41 -7.53 24.05 -10.52
CA ALA A 41 -7.99 22.75 -10.03
C ALA A 41 -8.75 22.91 -8.70
N LYS A 42 -9.91 22.26 -8.57
CA LYS A 42 -10.67 22.24 -7.31
C LYS A 42 -10.12 21.17 -6.38
N ILE A 43 -9.61 21.58 -5.21
CA ILE A 43 -9.15 20.66 -4.18
C ILE A 43 -10.31 20.35 -3.24
N ILE A 44 -10.69 19.08 -3.17
CA ILE A 44 -11.75 18.55 -2.30
C ILE A 44 -11.08 17.63 -1.28
N VAL A 45 -11.38 17.82 0.01
CA VAL A 45 -10.83 16.99 1.10
C VAL A 45 -11.96 16.36 1.89
N ILE A 46 -11.95 15.03 1.96
CA ILE A 46 -12.87 14.22 2.78
C ILE A 46 -12.04 13.57 3.89
N ASP A 47 -12.20 14.06 5.11
CA ASP A 47 -11.39 13.62 6.26
C ASP A 47 -12.16 13.82 7.58
N PRO A 48 -12.11 12.86 8.53
CA PRO A 48 -12.74 13.01 9.84
C PRO A 48 -12.20 14.17 10.68
N VAL A 49 -11.01 14.70 10.35
CA VAL A 49 -10.33 15.80 11.03
C VAL A 49 -10.13 16.96 10.04
N PHE A 50 -10.21 18.20 10.54
CA PHE A 50 -9.82 19.37 9.73
C PHE A 50 -8.29 19.45 9.67
N THR A 51 -7.70 18.81 8.66
CA THR A 51 -6.26 18.64 8.53
C THR A 51 -5.54 19.85 7.92
N LYS A 52 -4.19 19.83 7.94
CA LYS A 52 -3.38 20.80 7.18
C LYS A 52 -3.66 20.77 5.67
N THR A 53 -4.05 19.62 5.12
CA THR A 53 -4.54 19.53 3.74
C THR A 53 -5.91 20.19 3.59
N ALA A 54 -6.84 19.94 4.52
CA ALA A 54 -8.17 20.57 4.50
C ALA A 54 -8.08 22.10 4.52
N ALA A 55 -7.12 22.67 5.27
CA ALA A 55 -6.87 24.11 5.31
C ALA A 55 -6.45 24.73 3.95
N LYS A 56 -6.10 23.91 2.95
CA LYS A 56 -5.77 24.35 1.58
C LYS A 56 -6.86 23.97 0.55
N ALA A 57 -7.90 23.26 0.97
CA ALA A 57 -8.98 22.81 0.12
C ALA A 57 -9.92 23.95 -0.28
N ASP A 58 -10.57 23.79 -1.43
CA ASP A 58 -11.73 24.59 -1.82
C ASP A 58 -13.00 24.06 -1.15
N TYR A 59 -13.08 22.74 -0.99
CA TYR A 59 -14.17 22.06 -0.32
C TYR A 59 -13.62 21.08 0.72
N TYR A 60 -14.09 21.21 1.95
CA TYR A 60 -13.85 20.24 3.01
C TYR A 60 -15.17 19.60 3.43
N CYS A 61 -15.14 18.29 3.64
CA CYS A 61 -16.21 17.56 4.26
C CYS A 61 -15.68 16.68 5.39
N ARG A 62 -16.30 16.82 6.56
CA ARG A 62 -16.04 15.93 7.69
C ARG A 62 -16.92 14.69 7.58
N ILE A 63 -16.28 13.52 7.59
CA ILE A 63 -16.96 12.22 7.54
C ILE A 63 -16.83 11.47 8.87
N ARG A 64 -17.79 10.61 9.21
CA ARG A 64 -17.64 9.62 10.27
C ARG A 64 -16.62 8.54 9.84
N PRO A 65 -15.60 8.21 10.66
CA PRO A 65 -14.66 7.15 10.34
C PRO A 65 -15.35 5.82 9.99
N GLY A 66 -14.89 5.15 8.93
CA GLY A 66 -15.42 3.86 8.49
C GLY A 66 -16.68 3.94 7.63
N THR A 67 -17.04 5.13 7.10
CA THR A 67 -18.23 5.33 6.26
C THR A 67 -17.91 5.81 4.84
N ASP A 68 -16.69 5.53 4.39
CA ASP A 68 -16.18 5.95 3.08
C ASP A 68 -16.99 5.33 1.91
N ILE A 69 -17.45 4.08 2.07
CA ILE A 69 -18.28 3.37 1.07
C ILE A 69 -19.62 4.07 0.83
N PRO A 70 -20.46 4.32 1.87
CA PRO A 70 -21.68 5.12 1.72
C PRO A 70 -21.46 6.46 1.03
N PHE A 71 -20.39 7.19 1.37
CA PHE A 71 -20.10 8.48 0.75
C PHE A 71 -19.83 8.33 -0.75
N MET A 72 -18.92 7.43 -1.14
CA MET A 72 -18.59 7.21 -2.55
C MET A 72 -19.78 6.64 -3.34
N TYR A 73 -20.62 5.79 -2.74
CA TYR A 73 -21.88 5.37 -3.37
C TYR A 73 -22.88 6.51 -3.50
N GLY A 74 -22.92 7.45 -2.56
CA GLY A 74 -23.69 8.69 -2.70
C GLY A 74 -23.22 9.54 -3.87
N MET A 75 -21.90 9.63 -4.08
CA MET A 75 -21.35 10.29 -5.27
C MET A 75 -21.78 9.56 -6.55
N LEU A 76 -21.60 8.23 -6.60
CA LEU A 76 -22.00 7.41 -7.75
C LEU A 76 -23.50 7.50 -8.04
N HIS A 77 -24.34 7.50 -6.99
CA HIS A 77 -25.79 7.70 -7.11
C HIS A 77 -26.10 8.97 -7.87
N LEU A 78 -25.51 10.09 -7.46
CA LEU A 78 -25.71 11.39 -8.10
C LEU A 78 -25.12 11.42 -9.52
N ILE A 79 -23.94 10.85 -9.74
CA ILE A 79 -23.29 10.78 -11.06
C ILE A 79 -24.17 10.01 -12.06
N PHE A 80 -24.67 8.83 -11.68
CA PHE A 80 -25.53 8.04 -12.55
C PHE A 80 -26.89 8.69 -12.75
N LYS A 81 -27.52 9.21 -11.69
CA LYS A 81 -28.83 9.87 -11.76
C LYS A 81 -28.84 11.10 -12.67
N ASN A 82 -27.72 11.85 -12.72
CA ASN A 82 -27.62 13.06 -13.53
C ASN A 82 -26.95 12.84 -14.90
N GLY A 83 -26.57 11.60 -15.26
CA GLY A 83 -25.91 11.32 -16.54
C GLY A 83 -24.49 11.90 -16.67
N TRP A 84 -23.77 12.07 -15.55
CA TRP A 84 -22.39 12.60 -15.56
C TRP A 84 -21.31 11.54 -15.83
N HIS A 85 -21.70 10.28 -15.97
CA HIS A 85 -20.77 9.18 -16.21
C HIS A 85 -20.38 9.08 -17.68
N ASP A 86 -19.19 8.52 -17.95
CA ASP A 86 -18.73 8.25 -19.30
C ASP A 86 -19.29 6.90 -19.78
N GLU A 87 -20.45 6.95 -20.45
CA GLU A 87 -21.16 5.78 -20.98
C GLU A 87 -20.28 4.94 -21.91
N LYS A 88 -19.52 5.58 -22.80
CA LYS A 88 -18.67 4.89 -23.77
C LYS A 88 -17.52 4.19 -23.06
N PHE A 89 -16.84 4.88 -22.15
CA PHE A 89 -15.76 4.29 -21.37
C PHE A 89 -16.24 3.08 -20.57
N ILE A 90 -17.41 3.18 -19.92
CA ILE A 90 -17.99 2.07 -19.17
C ILE A 90 -18.25 0.88 -20.10
N ALA A 91 -18.97 1.10 -21.20
CA ALA A 91 -19.36 0.02 -22.13
C ALA A 91 -18.15 -0.72 -22.70
N ASP A 92 -17.09 0.03 -23.05
CA ASP A 92 -15.94 -0.55 -23.74
C ASP A 92 -14.88 -1.08 -22.77
N ARG A 93 -14.72 -0.48 -21.59
CA ARG A 93 -13.54 -0.70 -20.75
C ARG A 93 -13.84 -1.18 -19.35
N VAL A 94 -15.11 -1.38 -18.98
CA VAL A 94 -15.48 -1.79 -17.62
C VAL A 94 -16.42 -3.00 -17.65
N TYR A 95 -16.18 -3.95 -16.75
CA TYR A 95 -17.03 -5.10 -16.50
C TYR A 95 -17.69 -5.01 -15.11
N GLY A 96 -19.00 -5.27 -15.06
CA GLY A 96 -19.79 -5.31 -13.83
C GLY A 96 -20.19 -3.95 -13.26
N MET A 97 -20.24 -2.90 -14.08
CA MET A 97 -20.69 -1.57 -13.64
C MET A 97 -22.21 -1.55 -13.36
N GLU A 98 -23.00 -2.42 -13.99
CA GLU A 98 -24.45 -2.51 -13.73
C GLU A 98 -24.75 -2.86 -12.27
N ASP A 99 -24.00 -3.81 -11.68
CA ASP A 99 -24.12 -4.18 -10.26
C ASP A 99 -23.80 -2.99 -9.34
N ILE A 100 -22.83 -2.14 -9.73
CA ILE A 100 -22.49 -0.92 -8.99
C ILE A 100 -23.61 0.12 -9.11
N MET A 101 -24.17 0.30 -10.30
CA MET A 101 -25.29 1.22 -10.50
C MET A 101 -26.51 0.80 -9.67
N GLU A 102 -26.80 -0.51 -9.60
CA GLU A 102 -27.90 -1.04 -8.80
C GLU A 102 -27.67 -0.82 -7.30
N GLU A 103 -26.45 -1.05 -6.80
CA GLU A 103 -26.13 -0.75 -5.40
C GLU A 103 -26.18 0.77 -5.13
N ALA A 104 -25.67 1.60 -6.03
CA ALA A 104 -25.67 3.06 -5.89
C ALA A 104 -27.09 3.64 -5.75
N LYS A 105 -28.11 3.06 -6.40
CA LYS A 105 -29.51 3.49 -6.24
C LYS A 105 -29.97 3.45 -4.78
N LYS A 106 -29.43 2.53 -3.98
CA LYS A 106 -29.78 2.36 -2.56
C LYS A 106 -29.18 3.42 -1.66
N TRP A 107 -28.27 4.27 -2.15
CA TRP A 107 -27.53 5.28 -1.38
C TRP A 107 -27.92 6.71 -1.81
N ASN A 108 -29.19 7.05 -1.64
CA ASN A 108 -29.65 8.43 -1.85
C ASN A 108 -29.00 9.41 -0.86
N PRO A 109 -28.97 10.72 -1.14
CA PRO A 109 -28.27 11.69 -0.32
C PRO A 109 -28.69 11.70 1.16
N GLU A 110 -29.97 11.52 1.47
CA GLU A 110 -30.50 11.51 2.83
C GLU A 110 -29.97 10.33 3.64
N LYS A 111 -29.96 9.13 3.05
CA LYS A 111 -29.41 7.94 3.69
C LYS A 111 -27.90 8.03 3.85
N VAL A 112 -27.20 8.61 2.87
CA VAL A 112 -25.76 8.88 2.99
C VAL A 112 -25.51 9.85 4.15
N SER A 113 -26.33 10.91 4.28
CA SER A 113 -26.24 11.85 5.40
C SER A 113 -26.45 11.19 6.75
N ASP A 114 -27.45 10.31 6.91
CA ASP A 114 -27.68 9.57 8.17
C ASP A 114 -26.48 8.68 8.56
N VAL A 115 -25.92 7.96 7.59
CA VAL A 115 -24.84 7.00 7.85
C VAL A 115 -23.50 7.69 8.08
N THR A 116 -23.18 8.69 7.27
CA THR A 116 -21.85 9.33 7.23
C THR A 116 -21.73 10.57 8.13
N GLY A 117 -22.86 11.19 8.47
CA GLY A 117 -22.91 12.51 9.12
C GLY A 117 -22.63 13.68 8.17
N VAL A 118 -22.46 13.44 6.87
CA VAL A 118 -22.22 14.48 5.87
C VAL A 118 -23.53 15.15 5.47
N PRO A 119 -23.65 16.49 5.54
CA PRO A 119 -24.84 17.20 5.06
C PRO A 119 -25.15 16.91 3.59
N VAL A 120 -26.44 16.74 3.28
CA VAL A 120 -26.94 16.45 1.93
C VAL A 120 -26.47 17.46 0.88
N ASP A 121 -26.57 18.74 1.20
CA ASP A 121 -26.14 19.85 0.33
C ASP A 121 -24.63 19.77 0.04
N LYS A 122 -23.84 19.40 1.04
CA LYS A 122 -22.39 19.25 0.91
C LYS A 122 -22.02 18.08 -0.01
N LEU A 123 -22.67 16.94 0.15
CA LEU A 123 -22.48 15.78 -0.74
C LEU A 123 -22.81 16.14 -2.19
N ILE A 124 -23.95 16.79 -2.42
CA ILE A 124 -24.38 17.21 -3.77
C ILE A 124 -23.37 18.21 -4.36
N GLN A 125 -22.98 19.24 -3.59
CA GLN A 125 -22.01 20.25 -4.02
C GLN A 125 -20.68 19.62 -4.44
N ILE A 126 -20.11 18.78 -3.58
CA ILE A 126 -18.82 18.14 -3.84
C ILE A 126 -18.91 17.21 -5.05
N THR A 127 -19.98 16.41 -5.14
CA THR A 127 -20.13 15.46 -6.25
C THR A 127 -20.25 16.19 -7.57
N LYS A 128 -21.08 17.25 -7.64
CA LYS A 128 -21.25 18.06 -8.83
C LYS A 128 -19.93 18.67 -9.28
N VAL A 129 -19.22 19.36 -8.37
CA VAL A 129 -17.92 19.98 -8.69
C VAL A 129 -16.93 18.95 -9.20
N TYR A 130 -16.86 17.77 -8.57
CA TYR A 130 -15.93 16.72 -8.98
C TYR A 130 -16.26 16.12 -10.35
N ALA A 131 -17.54 15.87 -10.62
CA ALA A 131 -18.00 15.26 -11.87
C ALA A 131 -17.88 16.24 -13.07
N GLU A 132 -18.13 17.53 -12.86
CA GLU A 132 -18.09 18.55 -13.93
C GLU A 132 -16.66 19.07 -14.21
N SER A 133 -15.70 18.86 -13.30
CA SER A 133 -14.32 19.35 -13.43
C SER A 133 -13.37 18.24 -13.87
N THR A 134 -13.37 17.93 -15.17
CA THR A 134 -12.57 16.83 -15.76
C THR A 134 -11.28 17.31 -16.44
N PRO A 135 -10.18 16.54 -16.40
CA PRO A 135 -10.04 15.26 -15.71
C PRO A 135 -9.94 15.44 -14.19
N GLY A 136 -10.59 14.52 -13.48
CA GLY A 136 -10.52 14.43 -12.02
C GLY A 136 -9.51 13.37 -11.58
N THR A 137 -8.77 13.63 -10.50
CA THR A 137 -7.88 12.64 -9.88
C THR A 137 -8.31 12.33 -8.45
N LEU A 138 -8.18 11.06 -8.03
CA LEU A 138 -8.52 10.61 -6.68
C LEU A 138 -7.27 10.17 -5.92
N ILE A 139 -7.06 10.77 -4.76
CA ILE A 139 -5.87 10.61 -3.93
C ILE A 139 -6.25 9.94 -2.61
N TRP A 140 -5.55 8.86 -2.24
CA TRP A 140 -5.74 8.22 -0.93
C TRP A 140 -4.47 7.59 -0.40
N ALA A 141 -4.52 7.20 0.87
CA ALA A 141 -3.53 6.39 1.53
C ALA A 141 -4.22 5.58 2.64
N MET A 142 -3.78 5.76 3.89
CA MET A 142 -4.19 4.92 5.01
C MET A 142 -5.63 5.10 5.46
N GLY A 143 -6.20 6.29 5.29
CA GLY A 143 -7.57 6.58 5.72
C GLY A 143 -8.62 5.74 4.98
N LEU A 144 -8.29 5.18 3.81
CA LEU A 144 -9.13 4.18 3.14
C LEU A 144 -8.69 2.74 3.39
N THR A 145 -7.39 2.46 3.57
CA THR A 145 -6.88 1.08 3.64
C THR A 145 -6.98 0.45 5.03
N GLN A 146 -6.94 1.25 6.11
CA GLN A 146 -6.82 0.76 7.48
C GLN A 146 -8.19 0.64 8.17
N HIS A 147 -9.03 -0.22 7.58
CA HIS A 147 -10.37 -0.59 8.03
C HIS A 147 -10.61 -2.08 7.78
N THR A 148 -11.56 -2.69 8.49
CA THR A 148 -12.03 -4.07 8.26
C THR A 148 -12.60 -4.29 6.85
N VAL A 149 -13.02 -3.19 6.20
CA VAL A 149 -13.47 -3.13 4.80
C VAL A 149 -12.50 -2.35 3.89
N GLY A 150 -11.23 -2.21 4.26
CA GLY A 150 -10.25 -1.40 3.51
C GLY A 150 -10.09 -1.81 2.03
N SER A 151 -10.19 -3.10 1.74
CA SER A 151 -10.21 -3.62 0.36
C SER A 151 -11.45 -3.17 -0.42
N SER A 152 -12.60 -3.02 0.23
CA SER A 152 -13.83 -2.49 -0.39
C SER A 152 -13.72 -0.98 -0.61
N ASN A 153 -13.21 -0.22 0.36
CA ASN A 153 -12.92 1.22 0.21
C ASN A 153 -12.01 1.48 -1.01
N THR A 154 -10.89 0.74 -1.09
CA THR A 154 -9.90 0.91 -2.16
C THR A 154 -10.32 0.33 -3.50
N ARG A 155 -11.39 -0.46 -3.57
CA ARG A 155 -12.06 -0.85 -4.82
C ARG A 155 -13.06 0.20 -5.29
N LEU A 156 -13.75 0.87 -4.39
CA LEU A 156 -14.76 1.86 -4.76
C LEU A 156 -14.14 3.16 -5.32
N ALA A 157 -12.97 3.55 -4.80
CA ALA A 157 -12.20 4.69 -5.33
C ALA A 157 -11.88 4.57 -6.85
N PRO A 158 -11.28 3.49 -7.36
CA PRO A 158 -11.12 3.31 -8.81
C PRO A 158 -12.44 3.12 -9.55
N ILE A 159 -13.47 2.50 -8.96
CA ILE A 159 -14.80 2.41 -9.60
C ILE A 159 -15.38 3.79 -9.87
N LEU A 160 -15.25 4.73 -8.94
CA LEU A 160 -15.62 6.14 -9.14
C LEU A 160 -14.82 6.82 -10.26
N GLN A 161 -13.54 6.49 -10.43
CA GLN A 161 -12.76 7.01 -11.55
C GLN A 161 -13.14 6.36 -12.89
N LEU A 162 -13.43 5.07 -12.88
CA LEU A 162 -13.89 4.33 -14.06
C LEU A 162 -15.26 4.83 -14.53
N SER A 163 -16.17 5.20 -13.60
CA SER A 163 -17.48 5.75 -13.99
C SER A 163 -17.37 7.11 -14.68
N LEU A 164 -16.34 7.89 -14.38
CA LEU A 164 -16.10 9.22 -14.97
C LEU A 164 -15.11 9.21 -16.15
N GLY A 165 -14.62 8.03 -16.57
CA GLY A 165 -13.63 7.94 -17.65
C GLY A 165 -12.24 8.52 -17.32
N ASN A 166 -11.94 8.82 -16.05
CA ASN A 166 -10.69 9.48 -15.65
C ASN A 166 -9.44 8.56 -15.67
N MET A 167 -9.61 7.26 -15.92
CA MET A 167 -8.51 6.28 -15.88
C MET A 167 -7.75 6.22 -17.21
N GLY A 168 -6.43 6.46 -17.16
CA GLY A 168 -5.57 6.52 -18.35
C GLY A 168 -5.36 7.94 -18.89
N GLU A 169 -5.93 8.94 -18.22
CA GLU A 169 -5.84 10.35 -18.60
C GLU A 169 -4.76 11.12 -17.82
N GLU A 170 -4.16 12.12 -18.46
CA GLU A 170 -3.27 13.10 -17.82
C GLU A 170 -4.06 13.95 -16.83
N GLY A 171 -3.55 14.13 -15.61
CA GLY A 171 -4.27 14.81 -14.54
C GLY A 171 -5.42 14.00 -13.94
N GLY A 172 -5.64 12.76 -14.39
CA GLY A 172 -6.70 11.87 -13.94
C GLY A 172 -6.24 10.80 -12.95
N GLY A 173 -6.90 9.65 -13.04
CA GLY A 173 -6.46 8.39 -12.47
C GLY A 173 -6.63 8.24 -10.95
N THR A 174 -6.04 7.16 -10.45
CA THR A 174 -6.07 6.76 -9.04
C THR A 174 -4.67 6.82 -8.43
N ASN A 175 -4.47 7.86 -7.63
CA ASN A 175 -3.16 8.26 -7.19
C ASN A 175 -2.96 7.98 -5.69
N ILE A 176 -2.72 6.71 -5.42
CA ILE A 176 -2.39 6.20 -4.09
C ILE A 176 -1.00 6.66 -3.68
N LEU A 177 -0.91 7.43 -2.60
CA LEU A 177 0.34 7.92 -2.06
C LEU A 177 0.96 6.84 -1.16
N ARG A 178 2.12 6.32 -1.57
CA ARG A 178 2.86 5.27 -0.86
C ARG A 178 3.61 5.83 0.35
N GLY A 179 3.72 5.04 1.41
CA GLY A 179 4.33 5.44 2.68
C GLY A 179 5.87 5.55 2.66
N HIS A 180 6.57 4.48 3.06
CA HIS A 180 8.04 4.49 3.03
C HIS A 180 8.58 4.76 1.63
N ASP A 181 9.74 5.38 1.56
CA ASP A 181 10.44 5.78 0.34
C ASP A 181 10.60 4.65 -0.69
N ASN A 182 10.72 3.39 -0.23
CA ASN A 182 10.83 2.21 -1.08
C ASN A 182 9.73 1.15 -0.81
N VAL A 183 8.59 1.50 -0.20
CA VAL A 183 7.51 0.51 0.04
C VAL A 183 6.96 -0.06 -1.28
N GLN A 184 7.01 0.72 -2.37
CA GLN A 184 6.66 0.22 -3.69
C GLN A 184 7.66 -0.85 -4.13
N GLY A 185 8.97 -0.62 -4.02
CA GLY A 185 10.00 -1.61 -4.35
C GLY A 185 9.94 -2.86 -3.46
N ALA A 186 9.72 -2.69 -2.15
CA ALA A 186 9.51 -3.82 -1.24
C ALA A 186 8.26 -4.64 -1.60
N THR A 187 7.19 -3.99 -2.06
CA THR A 187 6.00 -4.68 -2.58
C THR A 187 6.32 -5.39 -3.90
N ASP A 188 7.01 -4.70 -4.83
CA ASP A 188 7.41 -5.24 -6.13
C ASP A 188 8.30 -6.48 -5.95
N MET A 189 9.20 -6.48 -4.97
CA MET A 189 10.10 -7.61 -4.64
C MET A 189 9.51 -8.61 -3.64
N CYS A 190 8.23 -8.46 -3.29
CA CYS A 190 7.52 -9.37 -2.41
C CYS A 190 8.16 -9.58 -1.03
N CYS A 191 8.45 -8.50 -0.32
CA CYS A 191 8.60 -8.52 1.14
C CYS A 191 7.22 -8.72 1.82
N LEU A 192 6.46 -9.73 1.38
CA LEU A 192 5.07 -10.03 1.70
C LEU A 192 4.85 -11.54 1.76
N SER A 193 3.88 -11.98 2.56
CA SER A 193 3.72 -13.40 2.89
C SER A 193 2.90 -14.23 1.89
N HIS A 194 2.47 -13.68 0.75
CA HIS A 194 1.41 -14.30 -0.07
C HIS A 194 1.66 -14.34 -1.59
N THR A 195 2.83 -13.90 -2.03
CA THR A 195 3.23 -13.90 -3.45
C THR A 195 4.72 -14.22 -3.56
N LEU A 196 5.25 -14.21 -4.79
CA LEU A 196 6.67 -14.18 -5.12
C LEU A 196 7.00 -12.81 -5.76
N PRO A 197 8.30 -12.45 -5.91
CA PRO A 197 8.72 -11.18 -6.53
C PRO A 197 8.00 -10.93 -7.86
N GLY A 198 7.66 -9.68 -8.17
CA GLY A 198 6.89 -9.32 -9.36
C GLY A 198 5.40 -9.71 -9.29
N TYR A 199 4.83 -9.93 -8.11
CA TYR A 199 3.43 -10.36 -7.98
C TYR A 199 3.11 -11.72 -8.63
N TYR A 200 4.10 -12.61 -8.74
CA TYR A 200 3.83 -14.00 -9.13
C TYR A 200 3.11 -14.72 -7.99
N GLY A 201 2.21 -15.65 -8.33
CA GLY A 201 1.48 -16.41 -7.33
C GLY A 201 2.36 -17.47 -6.64
N LEU A 202 1.94 -17.92 -5.47
CA LEU A 202 2.51 -19.09 -4.79
C LEU A 202 2.03 -20.38 -5.49
N SER A 203 2.69 -20.74 -6.59
CA SER A 203 2.36 -21.92 -7.40
C SER A 203 3.62 -22.65 -7.86
N ASP A 204 3.52 -23.96 -8.09
CA ASP A 204 4.62 -24.79 -8.61
C ASP A 204 5.25 -24.19 -9.88
N GLY A 205 4.42 -23.66 -10.79
CA GLY A 205 4.90 -23.04 -12.03
C GLY A 205 5.74 -21.78 -11.77
N SER A 206 5.31 -20.94 -10.83
CA SER A 206 6.06 -19.74 -10.44
C SER A 206 7.36 -20.10 -9.74
N TRP A 207 7.35 -21.08 -8.83
CA TRP A 207 8.56 -21.54 -8.16
C TRP A 207 9.58 -22.16 -9.11
N LYS A 208 9.14 -22.97 -10.08
CA LYS A 208 10.03 -23.52 -11.12
C LYS A 208 10.64 -22.42 -11.99
N TYR A 209 9.85 -21.39 -12.31
CA TYR A 209 10.35 -20.22 -13.03
C TYR A 209 11.46 -19.51 -12.25
N PHE A 210 11.23 -19.20 -10.97
CA PHE A 210 12.23 -18.57 -10.12
C PHE A 210 13.46 -19.44 -9.88
N ALA A 211 13.28 -20.74 -9.62
CA ALA A 211 14.39 -21.70 -9.48
C ALA A 211 15.34 -21.65 -10.67
N SER A 212 14.79 -21.78 -11.89
CA SER A 212 15.55 -21.68 -13.14
C SER A 212 16.20 -20.30 -13.31
N SER A 213 15.43 -19.23 -13.08
CA SER A 213 15.91 -17.85 -13.22
C SER A 213 17.04 -17.50 -12.24
N TRP A 214 17.03 -18.07 -11.04
CA TRP A 214 18.07 -17.90 -10.03
C TRP A 214 19.25 -18.86 -10.20
N GLY A 215 19.15 -19.87 -11.06
CA GLY A 215 20.16 -20.92 -11.17
C GLY A 215 20.20 -21.84 -9.95
N VAL A 216 19.06 -22.01 -9.27
CA VAL A 216 18.93 -22.83 -8.06
C VAL A 216 18.09 -24.07 -8.37
N ASP A 217 18.52 -25.23 -7.87
CA ASP A 217 17.77 -26.47 -8.05
C ASP A 217 16.38 -26.39 -7.37
N TYR A 218 15.35 -26.80 -8.12
CA TYR A 218 13.97 -26.76 -7.63
C TYR A 218 13.75 -27.70 -6.45
N ASN A 219 14.41 -28.87 -6.43
CA ASN A 219 14.27 -29.82 -5.32
C ASN A 219 14.96 -29.32 -4.05
N TRP A 220 16.06 -28.58 -4.18
CA TRP A 220 16.68 -27.87 -3.06
C TRP A 220 15.71 -26.85 -2.44
N LEU A 221 15.07 -25.98 -3.25
CA LEU A 221 14.07 -25.02 -2.77
C LEU A 221 12.88 -25.71 -2.10
N LYS A 222 12.34 -26.74 -2.75
CA LYS A 222 11.25 -27.57 -2.19
C LYS A 222 11.64 -28.17 -0.84
N GLY A 223 12.89 -28.62 -0.69
CA GLY A 223 13.45 -29.18 0.54
C GLY A 223 13.69 -28.15 1.65
N ARG A 224 13.35 -26.87 1.47
CA ARG A 224 13.32 -25.85 2.53
C ARG A 224 11.96 -25.73 3.22
N PHE A 225 10.93 -26.40 2.71
CA PHE A 225 9.60 -26.42 3.29
C PHE A 225 9.33 -27.73 4.02
N LYS A 226 8.54 -27.69 5.10
CA LYS A 226 8.13 -28.89 5.86
C LYS A 226 7.48 -29.96 4.98
N ALA A 227 6.67 -29.52 4.02
CA ALA A 227 6.10 -30.35 2.96
C ALA A 227 5.75 -29.48 1.74
N LYS A 228 5.55 -30.12 0.57
CA LYS A 228 5.36 -29.43 -0.71
C LYS A 228 4.19 -28.45 -0.67
N GLU A 229 3.08 -28.82 -0.04
CA GLU A 229 1.89 -27.99 0.03
C GLU A 229 2.13 -26.67 0.77
N TRP A 230 3.09 -26.60 1.70
CA TRP A 230 3.44 -25.38 2.42
C TRP A 230 4.15 -24.35 1.56
N MET A 231 4.83 -24.79 0.51
CA MET A 231 5.47 -23.94 -0.50
C MET A 231 4.48 -23.03 -1.23
N ASN A 232 3.22 -23.47 -1.32
CA ASN A 232 2.15 -22.76 -2.03
C ASN A 232 1.15 -22.08 -1.06
N LYS A 233 1.44 -22.02 0.25
CA LYS A 233 0.57 -21.43 1.27
C LYS A 233 1.08 -20.07 1.74
N LYS A 234 0.14 -19.14 1.97
CA LYS A 234 0.43 -17.83 2.56
C LYS A 234 1.04 -17.98 3.95
N GLY A 235 1.95 -17.08 4.31
CA GLY A 235 2.53 -16.90 5.65
C GLY A 235 1.70 -15.99 6.55
N PHE A 236 2.14 -15.81 7.80
CA PHE A 236 1.61 -14.79 8.69
C PHE A 236 1.80 -13.39 8.09
N THR A 237 0.88 -12.47 8.39
CA THR A 237 1.04 -11.06 8.05
C THR A 237 1.85 -10.33 9.13
N LEU A 238 2.44 -9.18 8.77
CA LEU A 238 3.06 -8.28 9.76
C LEU A 238 2.10 -7.92 10.90
N SER A 239 0.80 -7.76 10.61
CA SER A 239 -0.20 -7.38 11.60
C SER A 239 -0.51 -8.48 12.63
N ARG A 240 -0.16 -9.74 12.34
CA ARG A 240 -0.65 -10.93 13.08
C ARG A 240 0.44 -11.96 13.37
N TRP A 241 1.72 -11.65 13.15
CA TRP A 241 2.83 -12.59 13.39
C TRP A 241 2.87 -13.08 14.85
N TRP A 242 2.53 -12.22 15.81
CA TRP A 242 2.52 -12.52 17.24
C TRP A 242 1.55 -13.65 17.59
N ALA A 243 0.43 -13.78 16.87
CA ALA A 243 -0.49 -14.91 17.05
C ALA A 243 0.18 -16.24 16.68
N GLY A 244 1.11 -16.21 15.71
CA GLY A 244 1.97 -17.34 15.36
C GLY A 244 2.86 -17.83 16.49
N VAL A 245 3.23 -16.94 17.43
CA VAL A 245 4.02 -17.28 18.62
C VAL A 245 3.10 -17.83 19.73
N LEU A 246 1.95 -17.19 19.94
CA LEU A 246 1.04 -17.46 21.05
C LEU A 246 0.16 -18.70 20.84
N ASP A 247 -0.16 -19.07 19.60
CA ASP A 247 -0.83 -20.33 19.21
C ASP A 247 -2.02 -20.71 20.12
N GLY A 248 -3.04 -19.86 20.19
CA GLY A 248 -4.25 -20.16 20.97
C GLY A 248 -4.10 -20.13 22.50
N LYS A 249 -2.88 -20.02 23.05
CA LYS A 249 -2.65 -20.01 24.50
C LYS A 249 -3.34 -18.81 25.16
N ASN A 250 -3.83 -18.96 26.38
CA ASN A 250 -4.45 -17.88 27.17
C ASN A 250 -5.60 -17.15 26.45
N GLY A 251 -6.36 -17.86 25.60
CA GLY A 251 -7.46 -17.27 24.84
C GLY A 251 -7.03 -16.43 23.63
N ASN A 252 -5.75 -16.50 23.23
CA ASN A 252 -5.27 -15.89 21.99
C ASN A 252 -5.86 -16.59 20.75
N ASP A 253 -5.67 -15.96 19.59
CA ASP A 253 -6.18 -16.50 18.33
C ASP A 253 -5.50 -17.82 17.94
N LYS A 254 -6.30 -18.80 17.52
CA LYS A 254 -5.80 -20.09 17.02
C LYS A 254 -5.08 -19.90 15.69
N ILE A 255 -4.06 -20.74 15.45
CA ILE A 255 -3.28 -20.69 14.20
C ILE A 255 -3.34 -22.01 13.41
N SER A 256 -3.01 -21.90 12.12
CA SER A 256 -2.93 -22.99 11.17
C SER A 256 -1.53 -23.01 10.52
N ASN A 257 -0.52 -23.45 11.28
CA ASN A 257 0.89 -23.38 10.88
C ASN A 257 1.61 -24.74 10.94
N GLY A 258 0.93 -25.79 10.48
CA GLY A 258 1.52 -27.12 10.32
C GLY A 258 1.94 -27.77 11.63
N GLY A 259 1.26 -27.46 12.74
CA GLY A 259 1.57 -27.98 14.07
C GLY A 259 2.85 -27.40 14.67
N THR A 260 3.26 -26.20 14.25
CA THR A 260 4.44 -25.50 14.80
C THR A 260 4.11 -24.04 15.08
N ASN A 261 4.64 -23.49 16.15
CA ASN A 261 4.61 -22.06 16.45
C ASN A 261 5.78 -21.33 15.79
N LEU A 262 5.67 -20.01 15.68
CA LEU A 262 6.79 -19.13 15.33
C LEU A 262 7.71 -19.00 16.55
N LYS A 263 9.00 -19.34 16.37
CA LYS A 263 10.00 -19.40 17.45
C LYS A 263 10.95 -18.22 17.46
N ALA A 264 11.34 -17.75 16.27
CA ALA A 264 12.30 -16.68 16.10
C ALA A 264 11.77 -15.61 15.16
N LEU A 265 12.16 -14.35 15.42
CA LEU A 265 11.82 -13.21 14.57
C LEU A 265 13.07 -12.41 14.24
N PHE A 266 13.32 -12.20 12.95
CA PHE A 266 14.34 -11.27 12.45
C PHE A 266 13.63 -10.04 11.91
N VAL A 267 13.87 -8.89 12.54
CA VAL A 267 13.31 -7.59 12.18
C VAL A 267 14.42 -6.76 11.55
N MET A 268 14.27 -6.39 10.28
CA MET A 268 15.25 -5.60 9.54
C MET A 268 14.55 -4.38 8.93
N GLY A 269 14.94 -3.17 9.34
CA GLY A 269 14.39 -1.93 8.79
C GLY A 269 12.88 -1.78 8.94
N ASN A 270 12.30 -2.29 10.04
CA ASN A 270 10.85 -2.37 10.22
C ASN A 270 10.40 -2.00 11.65
N GLY A 271 9.47 -1.05 11.75
CA GLY A 271 8.81 -0.71 13.01
C GLY A 271 7.71 -1.71 13.34
N ILE A 272 8.05 -2.88 13.89
CA ILE A 272 7.09 -3.96 14.15
C ILE A 272 6.04 -3.62 15.21
N THR A 273 6.21 -2.53 15.96
CA THR A 273 5.18 -2.00 16.87
C THR A 273 4.32 -0.92 16.22
N SER A 274 4.47 -0.68 14.91
CA SER A 274 3.61 0.23 14.15
C SER A 274 2.26 -0.40 13.76
N ILE A 275 1.86 -1.49 14.40
CA ILE A 275 0.64 -2.27 14.17
C ILE A 275 -0.29 -2.20 15.38
N ALA A 276 -1.59 -2.46 15.18
CA ALA A 276 -2.57 -2.47 16.26
C ALA A 276 -2.29 -3.57 17.30
N GLN A 277 -2.89 -3.42 18.49
CA GLN A 277 -2.80 -4.37 19.61
C GLN A 277 -1.38 -4.53 20.16
N GLN A 278 -0.71 -3.42 20.49
CA GLN A 278 0.68 -3.43 20.97
C GLN A 278 0.91 -4.33 22.20
N ALA A 279 -0.09 -4.48 23.08
CA ALA A 279 0.00 -5.41 24.21
C ALA A 279 0.17 -6.87 23.76
N LYS A 280 -0.50 -7.28 22.67
CA LYS A 280 -0.33 -8.61 22.06
C LYS A 280 0.98 -8.75 21.32
N VAL A 281 1.46 -7.66 20.72
CA VAL A 281 2.82 -7.60 20.15
C VAL A 281 3.85 -7.84 21.24
N LYS A 282 3.73 -7.16 22.40
CA LYS A 282 4.60 -7.38 23.56
C LYS A 282 4.56 -8.83 24.03
N GLU A 283 3.36 -9.38 24.26
CA GLU A 283 3.19 -10.79 24.66
C GLU A 283 3.87 -11.75 23.67
N GLY A 284 3.72 -11.49 22.37
CA GLY A 284 4.39 -12.24 21.30
C GLY A 284 5.91 -12.12 21.34
N LEU A 285 6.46 -10.91 21.56
CA LEU A 285 7.90 -10.68 21.69
C LEU A 285 8.48 -11.43 22.89
N ASP A 286 7.78 -11.38 24.03
CA ASP A 286 8.22 -11.99 25.28
C ASP A 286 8.26 -13.54 25.20
N ASN A 287 7.46 -14.13 24.31
CA ASN A 287 7.37 -15.57 24.10
C ASN A 287 8.21 -16.10 22.92
N LEU A 288 9.01 -15.24 22.26
CA LEU A 288 9.97 -15.70 21.26
C LEU A 288 11.16 -16.41 21.92
N GLU A 289 11.63 -17.48 21.27
CA GLU A 289 12.91 -18.13 21.61
C GLU A 289 14.08 -17.24 21.19
N MET A 290 13.95 -16.47 20.10
CA MET A 290 15.01 -15.55 19.65
C MET A 290 14.43 -14.32 18.93
N LEU A 291 14.95 -13.15 19.27
CA LEU A 291 14.62 -11.88 18.61
C LEU A 291 15.89 -11.23 18.08
N VAL A 292 15.92 -10.94 16.78
CA VAL A 292 17.01 -10.19 16.14
C VAL A 292 16.45 -8.89 15.57
N LEU A 293 17.04 -7.77 15.95
CA LEU A 293 16.65 -6.42 15.55
C LEU A 293 17.83 -5.79 14.81
N CYS A 294 17.65 -5.49 13.53
CA CYS A 294 18.67 -4.94 12.65
C CYS A 294 18.20 -3.59 12.10
N ASP A 295 18.68 -2.51 12.71
CA ASP A 295 18.27 -1.15 12.39
C ASP A 295 19.42 -0.16 12.67
N PRO A 296 19.43 1.03 12.03
CA PRO A 296 20.40 2.09 12.34
C PRO A 296 20.18 2.75 13.71
N PHE A 297 18.98 2.58 14.28
CA PHE A 297 18.60 3.08 15.60
C PHE A 297 18.06 1.92 16.44
N VAL A 298 18.07 2.07 17.78
CA VAL A 298 17.51 1.03 18.66
C VAL A 298 16.02 0.88 18.38
N ASN A 299 15.65 -0.28 17.84
CA ASN A 299 14.28 -0.64 17.50
C ASN A 299 13.40 -0.69 18.75
N GLU A 300 12.20 -0.14 18.67
CA GLU A 300 11.31 -0.03 19.83
C GLU A 300 10.85 -1.37 20.40
N ALA A 301 10.92 -2.46 19.63
CA ALA A 301 10.67 -3.80 20.12
C ALA A 301 11.67 -4.24 21.19
N ALA A 302 12.93 -3.78 21.13
CA ALA A 302 13.95 -4.04 22.16
C ALA A 302 13.54 -3.49 23.52
N ILE A 303 12.77 -2.40 23.50
CA ILE A 303 12.35 -1.64 24.68
C ILE A 303 11.02 -2.17 25.19
N LEU A 304 10.15 -2.61 24.28
CA LEU A 304 8.83 -3.12 24.61
C LEU A 304 8.91 -4.50 25.29
N THR A 305 9.82 -5.38 24.87
CA THR A 305 9.96 -6.73 25.43
C THR A 305 10.55 -6.72 26.85
N ASP A 306 10.21 -7.73 27.64
CA ASP A 306 10.82 -8.02 28.95
C ASP A 306 11.92 -9.09 28.89
N LYS A 307 12.19 -9.67 27.70
CA LYS A 307 13.26 -10.64 27.53
C LYS A 307 14.61 -10.05 27.95
N GLN A 308 15.36 -10.83 28.73
CA GLN A 308 16.70 -10.47 29.21
C GLN A 308 17.81 -11.19 28.41
N ASP A 309 17.43 -12.25 27.70
CA ASP A 309 18.27 -13.15 26.91
C ASP A 309 17.71 -13.33 25.49
N ASP A 310 18.56 -13.79 24.57
CA ASP A 310 18.23 -14.09 23.17
C ASP A 310 17.62 -12.91 22.38
N VAL A 311 17.92 -11.68 22.80
CA VAL A 311 17.65 -10.45 22.06
C VAL A 311 18.94 -9.88 21.50
N PHE A 312 19.06 -9.86 20.18
CA PHE A 312 20.24 -9.37 19.46
C PHE A 312 19.90 -8.06 18.76
N ILE A 313 20.70 -7.02 19.00
CA ILE A 313 20.61 -5.74 18.29
C ILE A 313 21.83 -5.64 17.37
N LEU A 314 21.58 -5.62 16.07
CA LEU A 314 22.61 -5.52 15.04
C LEU A 314 22.61 -4.10 14.46
N PRO A 315 23.75 -3.38 14.50
CA PRO A 315 23.83 -2.03 13.94
C PRO A 315 23.78 -2.10 12.41
N ALA A 316 22.73 -1.54 11.82
CA ALA A 316 22.58 -1.44 10.36
C ALA A 316 23.02 -0.06 9.84
N ALA A 317 23.52 -0.04 8.61
CA ALA A 317 23.84 1.20 7.91
C ALA A 317 22.56 1.94 7.48
N THR A 318 22.60 3.27 7.49
CA THR A 318 21.58 4.18 6.97
C THR A 318 21.57 4.20 5.44
N GLN A 319 20.54 4.83 4.86
CA GLN A 319 20.43 5.06 3.42
C GLN A 319 21.59 5.89 2.82
N PHE A 320 22.35 6.63 3.63
CA PHE A 320 23.49 7.43 3.16
C PHE A 320 24.79 6.62 3.09
N GLU A 321 24.81 5.44 3.70
CA GLU A 321 25.98 4.56 3.82
C GLU A 321 25.92 3.38 2.84
N THR A 322 24.90 3.33 2.00
CA THR A 322 24.66 2.26 1.04
C THR A 322 24.37 2.79 -0.36
N SER A 323 24.34 1.89 -1.35
CA SER A 323 23.98 2.19 -2.73
C SER A 323 23.00 1.14 -3.26
N GLY A 324 22.22 1.52 -4.27
CA GLY A 324 21.25 0.62 -4.89
C GLY A 324 20.07 1.36 -5.51
N SER A 325 19.07 0.60 -5.96
CA SER A 325 17.86 1.15 -6.55
C SER A 325 16.70 1.22 -5.56
N VAL A 326 15.89 2.28 -5.63
CA VAL A 326 14.62 2.41 -4.90
C VAL A 326 13.49 2.81 -5.83
N THR A 327 12.27 2.37 -5.53
CA THR A 327 11.07 2.65 -6.33
C THR A 327 10.14 3.59 -5.59
N ALA A 328 9.86 4.75 -6.19
CA ALA A 328 8.98 5.77 -5.62
C ALA A 328 7.48 5.47 -5.85
N THR A 329 6.61 6.28 -5.25
CA THR A 329 5.13 6.11 -5.28
C THR A 329 4.53 6.04 -6.68
N ASN A 330 5.17 6.67 -7.67
CA ASN A 330 4.76 6.74 -9.07
C ASN A 330 5.38 5.64 -9.94
N ARG A 331 5.94 4.59 -9.32
CA ARG A 331 6.61 3.46 -9.98
C ARG A 331 7.95 3.80 -10.65
N SER A 332 8.46 5.02 -10.49
CA SER A 332 9.78 5.40 -10.99
C SER A 332 10.89 4.85 -10.09
N VAL A 333 11.88 4.18 -10.69
CA VAL A 333 13.09 3.72 -10.03
C VAL A 333 14.18 4.80 -10.03
N GLN A 334 14.94 4.90 -8.95
CA GLN A 334 16.03 5.85 -8.78
C GLN A 334 17.27 5.14 -8.24
N TRP A 335 18.45 5.49 -8.75
CA TRP A 335 19.71 5.03 -8.19
C TRP A 335 20.15 5.93 -7.04
N ARG A 336 20.54 5.32 -5.92
CA ARG A 336 21.18 5.97 -4.77
C ARG A 336 22.66 5.59 -4.72
N THR A 337 23.50 6.56 -4.41
CA THR A 337 24.94 6.37 -4.25
C THR A 337 25.33 6.48 -2.78
N LYS A 338 26.30 5.67 -2.37
CA LYS A 338 26.92 5.78 -1.06
C LYS A 338 27.55 7.17 -0.91
N VAL A 339 27.21 7.86 0.18
CA VAL A 339 27.70 9.22 0.48
C VAL A 339 28.87 9.16 1.45
N VAL A 340 28.79 8.30 2.45
CA VAL A 340 29.84 8.04 3.45
C VAL A 340 29.97 6.53 3.68
N GLU A 341 31.11 6.08 4.21
CA GLU A 341 31.25 4.69 4.65
C GLU A 341 30.34 4.39 5.85
N PRO A 342 29.86 3.14 6.02
CA PRO A 342 29.16 2.74 7.23
C PRO A 342 29.93 3.15 8.50
N MET A 343 29.25 3.88 9.39
CA MET A 343 29.84 4.38 10.62
C MET A 343 29.98 3.28 11.66
N TYR A 344 31.00 3.40 12.50
CA TYR A 344 31.27 2.48 13.61
C TYR A 344 31.42 1.02 13.13
N GLU A 345 30.71 0.10 13.75
CA GLU A 345 30.66 -1.32 13.38
C GLU A 345 29.40 -1.65 12.55
N SER A 346 28.67 -0.64 12.09
CA SER A 346 27.46 -0.84 11.29
C SER A 346 27.79 -1.53 9.98
N LYS A 347 26.90 -2.43 9.56
CA LYS A 347 26.97 -3.10 8.27
C LYS A 347 25.75 -2.75 7.43
N THR A 348 25.93 -2.73 6.13
CA THR A 348 24.80 -2.60 5.22
C THR A 348 23.90 -3.86 5.27
N ASP A 349 22.61 -3.72 4.98
CA ASP A 349 21.65 -4.83 5.09
C ASP A 349 22.10 -6.09 4.31
N HIS A 350 22.63 -5.89 3.10
CA HIS A 350 23.07 -7.01 2.27
C HIS A 350 24.30 -7.72 2.83
N GLU A 351 25.24 -7.02 3.47
CA GLU A 351 26.38 -7.65 4.13
C GLU A 351 25.93 -8.52 5.30
N VAL A 352 24.97 -8.03 6.10
CA VAL A 352 24.35 -8.81 7.18
C VAL A 352 23.70 -10.08 6.60
N MET A 353 22.93 -9.96 5.52
CA MET A 353 22.28 -11.09 4.87
C MET A 353 23.28 -12.07 4.24
N PHE A 354 24.37 -11.59 3.63
CA PHE A 354 25.43 -12.44 3.08
C PHE A 354 26.16 -13.22 4.18
N GLU A 355 26.50 -12.56 5.28
CA GLU A 355 27.15 -13.22 6.42
C GLU A 355 26.25 -14.25 7.10
N LEU A 356 24.94 -13.99 7.16
CA LEU A 356 23.95 -14.94 7.63
C LEU A 356 23.83 -16.15 6.69
N ALA A 357 23.74 -15.93 5.38
CA ALA A 357 23.66 -17.00 4.38
C ALA A 357 24.92 -17.89 4.37
N LYS A 358 26.11 -17.32 4.60
CA LYS A 358 27.36 -18.07 4.76
C LYS A 358 27.30 -18.98 5.98
N ARG A 359 26.90 -18.45 7.14
CA ARG A 359 26.80 -19.21 8.41
C ARG A 359 25.76 -20.32 8.35
N LEU A 360 24.68 -20.11 7.60
CA LEU A 360 23.62 -21.10 7.38
C LEU A 360 23.90 -22.04 6.20
N GLY A 361 25.02 -21.89 5.50
CA GLY A 361 25.47 -22.81 4.45
C GLY A 361 24.69 -22.74 3.14
N PHE A 362 24.08 -21.61 2.80
CA PHE A 362 23.34 -21.42 1.54
C PHE A 362 23.77 -20.20 0.70
N TYR A 363 24.93 -19.61 0.99
CA TYR A 363 25.44 -18.43 0.29
C TYR A 363 25.53 -18.61 -1.23
N GLU A 364 25.93 -19.79 -1.71
CA GLU A 364 26.02 -20.07 -3.14
C GLU A 364 24.65 -20.01 -3.82
N GLN A 365 23.61 -20.59 -3.21
CA GLN A 365 22.25 -20.51 -3.73
C GLN A 365 21.70 -19.08 -3.62
N TYR A 366 22.04 -18.36 -2.55
CA TYR A 366 21.59 -16.98 -2.32
C TYR A 366 22.13 -16.00 -3.36
N THR A 367 23.35 -16.22 -3.86
CA THR A 367 24.03 -15.32 -4.80
C THR A 367 24.03 -15.81 -6.25
N ALA A 368 23.50 -17.01 -6.52
CA ALA A 368 23.52 -17.64 -7.83
C ALA A 368 22.91 -16.75 -8.92
N GLY A 369 21.75 -16.13 -8.65
CA GLY A 369 20.99 -15.33 -9.62
C GLY A 369 21.77 -14.17 -10.24
N MET A 370 22.66 -13.56 -9.46
CA MET A 370 23.53 -12.45 -9.88
C MET A 370 24.66 -12.91 -10.82
N LYS A 371 25.02 -14.20 -10.78
CA LYS A 371 26.10 -14.82 -11.58
C LYS A 371 25.58 -15.46 -12.88
N VAL A 372 24.27 -15.70 -13.00
CA VAL A 372 23.65 -16.38 -14.15
C VAL A 372 23.89 -15.63 -15.47
N LYS A 373 23.81 -14.29 -15.45
CA LYS A 373 24.05 -13.48 -16.66
C LYS A 373 25.53 -13.62 -17.04
N GLU A 374 25.81 -14.02 -18.29
CA GLU A 374 27.17 -14.21 -18.84
C GLU A 374 28.00 -15.34 -18.19
N ASN A 375 27.37 -16.22 -17.39
CA ASN A 375 28.06 -17.31 -16.69
C ASN A 375 29.29 -16.82 -15.89
N LYS A 376 29.11 -15.71 -15.15
CA LYS A 376 30.19 -15.05 -14.40
C LYS A 376 30.67 -15.91 -13.24
N LYS A 377 31.95 -15.77 -12.90
CA LYS A 377 32.55 -16.40 -11.70
C LYS A 377 32.24 -15.64 -10.40
N ASP A 378 31.99 -14.34 -10.49
CA ASP A 378 31.71 -13.44 -9.36
C ASP A 378 30.68 -12.38 -9.78
N PHE A 379 30.10 -11.66 -8.82
CA PHE A 379 29.11 -10.60 -9.04
C PHE A 379 29.58 -9.26 -8.47
N LYS A 380 29.07 -8.18 -9.06
CA LYS A 380 29.27 -6.81 -8.61
C LYS A 380 28.03 -6.30 -7.90
N TRP A 381 28.14 -6.05 -6.61
CA TRP A 381 27.09 -5.42 -5.84
C TRP A 381 27.11 -3.88 -5.96
N PRO A 382 25.95 -3.19 -6.07
CA PRO A 382 24.58 -3.71 -6.22
C PRO A 382 24.11 -3.83 -7.69
N GLU A 383 24.97 -3.59 -8.68
CA GLU A 383 24.57 -3.59 -10.09
C GLU A 383 24.03 -4.93 -10.58
N ASP A 384 24.70 -6.04 -10.28
CA ASP A 384 24.25 -7.36 -10.77
C ASP A 384 22.93 -7.81 -10.10
N ALA A 385 22.66 -7.39 -8.86
CA ALA A 385 21.35 -7.60 -8.22
C ALA A 385 20.23 -6.82 -8.93
N THR A 386 20.52 -5.59 -9.37
CA THR A 386 19.58 -4.77 -10.13
C THR A 386 19.32 -5.37 -11.52
N ASP A 387 20.38 -5.81 -12.20
CA ASP A 387 20.28 -6.48 -13.50
C ASP A 387 19.58 -7.85 -13.41
N GLU A 388 19.72 -8.55 -12.28
CA GLU A 388 18.94 -9.77 -11.98
C GLU A 388 17.44 -9.46 -11.92
N ILE A 389 17.03 -8.42 -11.19
CA ILE A 389 15.63 -7.98 -11.12
C ILE A 389 15.10 -7.70 -12.54
N ALA A 390 15.85 -6.94 -13.33
CA ALA A 390 15.45 -6.60 -14.70
C ALA A 390 15.27 -7.85 -15.57
N ARG A 391 16.17 -8.83 -15.47
CA ARG A 391 16.11 -10.08 -16.22
C ARG A 391 14.89 -10.92 -15.86
N ILE A 392 14.53 -10.99 -14.58
CA ILE A 392 13.56 -11.97 -14.06
C ILE A 392 12.13 -11.41 -14.00
N ILE A 393 11.94 -10.13 -13.68
CA ILE A 393 10.59 -9.64 -13.36
C ILE A 393 9.82 -9.22 -14.62
N LYS A 394 8.98 -10.13 -15.14
CA LYS A 394 8.22 -9.90 -16.40
C LYS A 394 6.82 -9.35 -16.20
N THR A 395 6.10 -9.80 -15.17
CA THR A 395 4.68 -9.49 -14.88
C THR A 395 4.33 -8.01 -14.69
N ILE A 396 5.30 -7.20 -14.28
CA ILE A 396 5.22 -5.74 -14.22
C ILE A 396 6.25 -5.07 -15.14
N GLY A 397 6.88 -5.85 -16.02
CA GLY A 397 7.83 -5.40 -17.04
C GLY A 397 9.01 -4.62 -16.46
N LEU A 398 9.93 -5.24 -15.74
CA LEU A 398 11.15 -4.54 -15.29
C LEU A 398 12.34 -4.75 -16.22
N THR A 399 12.14 -5.33 -17.41
CA THR A 399 13.22 -5.67 -18.35
C THR A 399 14.16 -4.51 -18.62
N GLY A 400 13.64 -3.29 -18.70
CA GLY A 400 14.45 -2.11 -18.94
C GLY A 400 15.20 -1.52 -17.73
N TRP A 401 15.03 -2.06 -16.52
CA TRP A 401 15.60 -1.54 -15.28
C TRP A 401 17.04 -1.99 -15.03
N THR A 402 17.90 -1.91 -16.05
CA THR A 402 19.31 -2.25 -15.87
C THR A 402 20.01 -1.19 -15.01
N ALA A 403 20.99 -1.61 -14.21
CA ALA A 403 21.75 -0.70 -13.35
C ALA A 403 22.37 0.45 -14.15
N LYS A 404 22.83 0.16 -15.37
CA LYS A 404 23.37 1.15 -16.31
C LYS A 404 22.33 2.23 -16.66
N ARG A 405 21.11 1.84 -17.05
CA ARG A 405 20.06 2.78 -17.43
C ARG A 405 19.61 3.63 -16.25
N ILE A 406 19.35 3.00 -15.10
CA ILE A 406 18.91 3.75 -13.90
C ILE A 406 19.97 4.77 -13.47
N LYS A 407 21.26 4.39 -13.44
CA LYS A 407 22.37 5.32 -13.19
C LYS A 407 22.42 6.46 -14.21
N LYS A 408 22.17 6.16 -15.49
CA LYS A 408 22.14 7.18 -16.57
C LYS A 408 21.04 8.22 -16.29
N HIS A 409 19.84 7.79 -15.88
CA HIS A 409 18.76 8.72 -15.51
C HIS A 409 19.14 9.58 -14.30
N THR A 410 19.72 9.00 -13.25
CA THR A 410 20.16 9.76 -12.06
C THR A 410 21.21 10.82 -12.42
N LYS A 411 22.19 10.50 -13.28
CA LYS A 411 23.19 11.48 -13.74
C LYS A 411 22.60 12.62 -14.59
N ASN A 412 21.46 12.38 -15.21
CA ASN A 412 20.82 13.29 -16.17
C ASN A 412 19.42 13.74 -15.73
N TRP A 413 19.14 13.76 -14.42
CA TRP A 413 17.86 14.22 -13.86
C TRP A 413 17.38 15.59 -14.35
N HIS A 414 18.30 16.49 -14.69
CA HIS A 414 18.02 17.82 -15.21
C HIS A 414 17.45 17.78 -16.64
N MET A 415 17.65 16.68 -17.38
CA MET A 415 17.16 16.47 -18.75
C MET A 415 15.74 15.89 -18.83
N PHE A 416 14.96 15.95 -17.75
CA PHE A 416 13.57 15.52 -17.73
C PHE A 416 12.64 16.67 -17.37
N ASP A 417 11.51 16.75 -18.07
CA ASP A 417 10.46 17.70 -17.73
C ASP A 417 9.82 17.37 -16.37
N GLN A 418 9.56 18.38 -15.54
CA GLN A 418 9.10 18.20 -14.16
C GLN A 418 7.62 17.78 -14.05
N ILE A 419 6.83 17.95 -15.11
CA ILE A 419 5.40 17.65 -15.12
C ILE A 419 5.17 16.27 -15.74
N SER A 420 5.55 16.12 -17.01
CA SER A 420 5.37 14.91 -17.80
C SER A 420 6.40 13.82 -17.47
N GLY A 421 7.55 14.19 -16.91
CA GLY A 421 8.69 13.30 -16.73
C GLY A 421 9.38 12.94 -18.04
N ARG A 422 9.03 13.53 -19.19
CA ARG A 422 9.59 13.17 -20.49
C ARG A 422 11.01 13.69 -20.64
N GLY A 423 11.91 12.83 -21.09
CA GLY A 423 13.30 13.17 -21.33
C GLY A 423 13.51 13.94 -22.63
N TYR A 424 14.49 14.84 -22.62
CA TYR A 424 15.02 15.52 -23.80
C TYR A 424 16.54 15.33 -23.90
N GLY A 425 17.16 15.79 -24.99
CA GLY A 425 18.59 15.57 -25.22
C GLY A 425 18.95 14.07 -25.19
N GLU A 426 19.91 13.69 -24.36
CA GLU A 426 20.37 12.30 -24.23
C GLU A 426 19.34 11.33 -23.61
N MET A 427 18.28 11.87 -22.98
CA MET A 427 17.18 11.11 -22.38
C MET A 427 15.95 11.05 -23.30
N LYS A 428 16.06 11.54 -24.54
CA LYS A 428 14.94 11.57 -25.49
C LYS A 428 14.36 10.17 -25.69
N GLY A 429 13.05 10.06 -25.55
CA GLY A 429 12.31 8.80 -25.70
C GLY A 429 12.12 8.03 -24.39
N GLU A 430 12.66 8.52 -23.27
CA GLU A 430 12.50 7.90 -21.95
C GLU A 430 11.72 8.81 -20.99
N TYR A 431 11.13 8.20 -19.97
CA TYR A 431 10.51 8.91 -18.83
C TYR A 431 11.39 8.78 -17.59
N TYR A 432 11.43 9.82 -16.75
CA TYR A 432 12.26 9.85 -15.55
C TYR A 432 12.00 8.64 -14.64
N GLY A 433 13.08 7.93 -14.32
CA GLY A 433 13.05 6.70 -13.53
C GLY A 433 12.26 5.54 -14.16
N LEU A 434 12.04 5.51 -15.48
CA LEU A 434 11.49 4.34 -16.19
C LEU A 434 10.24 3.73 -15.51
N PRO A 435 9.17 4.51 -15.26
CA PRO A 435 8.01 4.03 -14.51
C PRO A 435 7.45 2.74 -15.12
N TRP A 436 7.34 1.68 -14.33
CA TRP A 436 6.99 0.37 -14.88
C TRP A 436 5.52 0.29 -15.32
N PRO A 437 5.18 -0.46 -16.39
CA PRO A 437 6.05 -1.40 -17.09
C PRO A 437 7.03 -0.80 -18.11
N VAL A 438 8.12 -1.53 -18.29
CA VAL A 438 9.27 -1.30 -19.18
C VAL A 438 9.59 -2.63 -19.89
N TRP A 439 8.91 -2.90 -21.00
CA TRP A 439 8.83 -4.24 -21.61
C TRP A 439 10.17 -4.76 -22.15
N THR A 440 11.02 -3.85 -22.63
CA THR A 440 12.33 -4.14 -23.24
C THR A 440 13.38 -3.16 -22.73
N GLU A 441 14.66 -3.43 -23.01
CA GLU A 441 15.76 -2.52 -22.66
C GLU A 441 15.72 -1.18 -23.42
N THR A 442 14.91 -1.08 -24.46
CA THR A 442 14.74 0.14 -25.28
C THR A 442 13.42 0.86 -24.99
N HIS A 443 12.53 0.28 -24.19
CA HIS A 443 11.26 0.91 -23.86
C HIS A 443 11.48 2.06 -22.86
N GLY A 444 10.85 3.21 -23.11
CA GLY A 444 11.03 4.43 -22.34
C GLY A 444 10.32 4.48 -20.98
N GLY A 445 9.49 3.49 -20.68
CA GLY A 445 8.63 3.43 -19.51
C GLY A 445 7.22 3.97 -19.74
N SER A 446 6.37 3.76 -18.75
CA SER A 446 4.92 3.93 -18.81
C SER A 446 4.42 4.83 -17.67
N PRO A 447 4.47 6.16 -17.85
CA PRO A 447 4.17 7.12 -16.80
C PRO A 447 2.71 7.10 -16.35
N ILE A 448 1.79 6.81 -17.28
CA ILE A 448 0.34 6.76 -17.03
C ILE A 448 -0.18 5.38 -17.43
N LEU A 449 -0.59 4.60 -16.44
CA LEU A 449 -1.17 3.28 -16.67
C LEU A 449 -2.51 3.41 -17.38
N TYR A 450 -2.78 2.45 -18.27
CA TYR A 450 -4.06 2.30 -18.99
C TYR A 450 -4.38 3.43 -19.96
N ASN A 451 -3.37 4.22 -20.35
CA ASN A 451 -3.50 5.25 -21.37
C ASN A 451 -3.47 4.63 -22.77
N ILE A 452 -4.63 4.55 -23.42
CA ILE A 452 -4.75 4.07 -24.81
C ILE A 452 -4.51 5.18 -25.85
N ASN A 453 -4.45 6.45 -25.42
CA ASN A 453 -4.17 7.62 -26.25
C ASN A 453 -2.67 7.75 -26.63
N ARG A 454 -1.84 6.77 -26.25
CA ARG A 454 -0.42 6.65 -26.58
C ARG A 454 -0.11 5.29 -27.18
N SER A 455 0.97 5.21 -27.96
CA SER A 455 1.46 3.92 -28.45
C SER A 455 2.16 3.15 -27.34
N VAL A 456 2.22 1.83 -27.45
CA VAL A 456 2.93 1.00 -26.47
C VAL A 456 4.40 1.39 -26.37
N THR A 457 5.03 1.77 -27.49
CA THR A 457 6.40 2.30 -27.55
C THR A 457 6.60 3.58 -26.73
N ASP A 458 5.58 4.45 -26.62
CA ASP A 458 5.58 5.67 -25.80
C ASP A 458 4.92 5.45 -24.43
N GLY A 459 4.79 4.19 -24.02
CA GLY A 459 4.31 3.79 -22.70
C GLY A 459 2.79 3.62 -22.57
N GLY A 460 2.04 3.70 -23.67
CA GLY A 460 0.59 3.45 -23.70
C GLY A 460 0.22 1.98 -23.52
N MET A 461 -0.98 1.72 -22.98
CA MET A 461 -1.48 0.36 -22.73
C MET A 461 -2.97 0.35 -22.37
N GLY A 462 -3.63 -0.81 -22.53
CA GLY A 462 -4.98 -1.06 -22.02
C GLY A 462 -4.99 -1.74 -20.65
N PHE A 463 -6.15 -2.19 -20.16
CA PHE A 463 -6.20 -2.98 -18.92
C PHE A 463 -5.71 -4.40 -19.14
N ARG A 464 -5.17 -5.01 -18.09
CA ARG A 464 -4.56 -6.35 -18.16
C ARG A 464 -5.61 -7.44 -18.24
N ASN A 465 -5.43 -8.37 -19.18
CA ASN A 465 -6.18 -9.62 -19.20
C ASN A 465 -5.61 -10.59 -18.15
N ARG A 466 -6.36 -10.82 -17.06
CA ARG A 466 -5.95 -11.72 -15.97
C ARG A 466 -7.01 -12.77 -15.60
N PHE A 467 -8.27 -12.53 -15.95
CA PHE A 467 -9.41 -13.25 -15.38
C PHE A 467 -10.21 -14.01 -16.45
N GLY A 468 -9.52 -14.52 -17.47
CA GLY A 468 -10.13 -15.18 -18.60
C GLY A 468 -10.59 -14.21 -19.69
N LEU A 469 -11.12 -14.76 -20.78
CA LEU A 469 -11.63 -14.00 -21.92
C LEU A 469 -13.12 -13.68 -21.80
N GLU A 470 -13.82 -14.41 -20.94
CA GLU A 470 -15.27 -14.37 -20.79
C GLU A 470 -15.63 -14.71 -19.32
N HIS A 471 -16.70 -14.11 -18.82
CA HIS A 471 -17.33 -14.48 -17.56
C HIS A 471 -18.85 -14.22 -17.62
N ASP A 472 -19.66 -15.22 -17.25
CA ASP A 472 -21.13 -15.20 -17.27
C ASP A 472 -21.74 -14.80 -18.63
N GLY A 473 -21.16 -15.30 -19.72
CA GLY A 473 -21.54 -15.00 -21.11
C GLY A 473 -21.03 -13.66 -21.62
N VAL A 474 -20.28 -12.90 -20.82
CA VAL A 474 -19.83 -11.54 -21.16
C VAL A 474 -18.31 -11.52 -21.39
N SER A 475 -17.92 -11.00 -22.56
CA SER A 475 -16.52 -10.79 -22.89
C SER A 475 -15.81 -9.91 -21.87
N GLN A 476 -14.62 -10.35 -21.45
CA GLN A 476 -13.72 -9.59 -20.59
C GLN A 476 -12.74 -8.73 -21.39
N LEU A 477 -12.75 -8.84 -22.71
CA LEU A 477 -11.91 -8.05 -23.61
C LEU A 477 -12.46 -6.63 -23.76
N ALA A 478 -11.58 -5.65 -23.97
CA ALA A 478 -11.99 -4.28 -24.24
C ALA A 478 -12.85 -4.20 -25.51
N GLY A 479 -13.76 -3.23 -25.56
CA GLY A 479 -14.60 -2.93 -26.72
C GLY A 479 -13.79 -2.48 -27.93
N GLU A 480 -14.46 -2.50 -29.09
CA GLU A 480 -13.88 -2.11 -30.37
C GLU A 480 -13.30 -0.69 -30.31
N GLY A 481 -12.10 -0.52 -30.90
CA GLY A 481 -11.38 0.75 -30.90
C GLY A 481 -10.73 1.17 -29.58
N SER A 482 -10.84 0.38 -28.50
CA SER A 482 -10.24 0.68 -27.19
C SER A 482 -8.83 0.11 -27.03
N ALA A 483 -7.99 0.25 -28.05
CA ALA A 483 -6.60 -0.20 -28.06
C ALA A 483 -5.59 0.97 -28.08
N PRO A 484 -4.35 0.76 -27.60
CA PRO A 484 -3.28 1.77 -27.69
C PRO A 484 -3.07 2.28 -29.12
N LYS A 485 -2.65 3.55 -29.26
CA LYS A 485 -2.31 4.12 -30.58
C LYS A 485 -1.29 3.25 -31.31
N LEU A 486 -1.43 3.17 -32.63
CA LEU A 486 -0.57 2.36 -33.51
C LEU A 486 -0.57 0.85 -33.22
N SER A 487 -1.46 0.36 -32.35
CA SER A 487 -1.67 -1.10 -32.19
C SER A 487 -2.13 -1.70 -33.51
N SER A 488 -1.54 -2.84 -33.90
CA SER A 488 -1.97 -3.61 -35.07
C SER A 488 -3.33 -4.29 -34.88
N ASN A 489 -3.73 -4.50 -33.62
CA ASN A 489 -5.07 -4.96 -33.25
C ASN A 489 -5.83 -3.78 -32.60
N LYS A 490 -6.96 -3.38 -33.17
CA LYS A 490 -7.74 -2.21 -32.72
C LYS A 490 -8.71 -2.50 -31.58
N ASP A 491 -8.88 -3.76 -31.23
CA ASP A 491 -9.90 -4.22 -30.28
C ASP A 491 -9.28 -4.68 -28.96
N GLY A 492 -10.10 -5.28 -28.10
CA GLY A 492 -9.61 -6.06 -26.99
C GLY A 492 -8.93 -7.36 -27.46
N TYR A 493 -7.84 -7.74 -26.79
CA TYR A 493 -7.05 -8.92 -27.15
C TYR A 493 -6.55 -9.68 -25.91
N PRO A 494 -6.35 -11.00 -26.02
CA PRO A 494 -5.88 -11.82 -24.90
C PRO A 494 -4.45 -11.49 -24.49
N GLU A 495 -4.02 -11.98 -23.33
CA GLU A 495 -2.58 -12.00 -23.02
C GLU A 495 -1.81 -12.88 -24.01
N ILE A 496 -0.55 -12.53 -24.28
CA ILE A 496 0.22 -13.20 -25.34
C ILE A 496 0.89 -14.48 -24.82
N THR A 497 0.62 -15.57 -25.52
CA THR A 497 1.15 -16.91 -25.26
C THR A 497 1.95 -17.38 -26.46
N ARG A 498 2.74 -18.45 -26.29
CA ARG A 498 3.39 -19.14 -27.41
C ARG A 498 2.38 -19.54 -28.48
N ASP A 499 1.21 -19.99 -28.06
CA ASP A 499 0.22 -20.61 -28.93
C ASP A 499 -0.61 -19.58 -29.72
N ASN A 500 -0.72 -18.33 -29.23
CA ASN A 500 -1.54 -17.30 -29.86
C ASN A 500 -0.75 -16.14 -30.49
N ILE A 501 0.56 -16.04 -30.26
CA ILE A 501 1.35 -14.86 -30.63
C ILE A 501 1.26 -14.53 -32.13
N GLU A 502 1.42 -15.52 -33.02
CA GLU A 502 1.36 -15.30 -34.47
C GLU A 502 -0.01 -14.79 -34.91
N ALA A 503 -1.09 -15.36 -34.36
CA ALA A 503 -2.47 -14.98 -34.66
C ALA A 503 -2.82 -13.58 -34.13
N VAL A 504 -2.47 -13.27 -32.87
CA VAL A 504 -2.84 -11.99 -32.24
C VAL A 504 -2.04 -10.83 -32.80
N LEU A 505 -0.76 -11.04 -33.13
CA LEU A 505 0.11 -9.98 -33.67
C LEU A 505 0.04 -9.88 -35.20
N GLY A 506 -0.45 -10.93 -35.88
CA GLY A 506 -0.44 -11.03 -37.34
C GLY A 506 1.00 -11.08 -37.87
N ILE A 507 1.81 -11.98 -37.31
CA ILE A 507 3.22 -12.19 -37.66
C ILE A 507 3.50 -13.68 -37.88
N THR A 508 4.65 -13.99 -38.47
CA THR A 508 5.20 -15.35 -38.51
C THR A 508 6.54 -15.36 -37.81
N LEU A 509 6.70 -16.24 -36.83
CA LEU A 509 7.94 -16.45 -36.13
C LEU A 509 8.82 -17.44 -36.91
N THR A 510 10.13 -17.20 -36.89
CA THR A 510 11.11 -18.17 -37.34
C THR A 510 11.12 -19.40 -36.42
N GLU A 511 11.59 -20.54 -36.94
CA GLU A 511 11.72 -21.76 -36.12
C GLU A 511 12.66 -21.57 -34.93
N GLU A 512 13.71 -20.74 -35.09
CA GLU A 512 14.59 -20.36 -33.99
C GLU A 512 13.85 -19.57 -32.90
N GLU A 513 13.05 -18.56 -33.27
CA GLU A 513 12.23 -17.79 -32.32
C GLU A 513 11.24 -18.70 -31.59
N LYS A 514 10.53 -19.57 -32.31
CA LYS A 514 9.57 -20.53 -31.74
C LYS A 514 10.23 -21.46 -30.71
N SER A 515 11.46 -21.89 -30.96
CA SER A 515 12.21 -22.76 -30.05
C SER A 515 12.62 -22.06 -28.75
N LYS A 516 12.77 -20.73 -28.75
CA LYS A 516 13.29 -19.94 -27.62
C LYS A 516 12.20 -19.31 -26.75
N ILE A 517 11.04 -18.96 -27.33
CA ILE A 517 10.01 -18.25 -26.57
C ILE A 517 9.45 -19.08 -25.42
N GLY A 518 9.23 -18.44 -24.27
CA GLY A 518 8.56 -19.06 -23.13
C GLY A 518 7.10 -19.42 -23.41
N LYS A 519 6.46 -20.17 -22.49
CA LYS A 519 5.05 -20.57 -22.61
C LYS A 519 4.11 -19.37 -22.78
N ASN A 520 4.42 -18.26 -22.12
CA ASN A 520 3.72 -16.99 -22.23
C ASN A 520 4.62 -15.85 -21.79
N TRP A 521 4.18 -14.61 -22.02
CA TRP A 521 4.94 -13.39 -21.72
C TRP A 521 5.46 -13.30 -20.27
N LYS A 522 4.78 -13.91 -19.29
CA LYS A 522 5.17 -13.85 -17.86
C LYS A 522 6.38 -14.71 -17.55
N VAL A 523 6.71 -15.70 -18.38
CA VAL A 523 7.80 -16.64 -18.13
C VAL A 523 8.75 -16.75 -19.32
N ASP A 524 8.67 -15.81 -20.26
CA ASP A 524 9.55 -15.75 -21.42
C ASP A 524 10.89 -15.09 -21.05
N THR A 525 11.92 -15.92 -20.89
CA THR A 525 13.29 -15.48 -20.60
C THR A 525 14.02 -14.97 -21.84
N SER A 526 13.56 -15.33 -23.05
CA SER A 526 14.13 -14.86 -24.31
C SER A 526 13.80 -13.38 -24.61
N ASN A 527 12.71 -12.89 -24.01
CA ASN A 527 12.14 -11.56 -24.24
C ASN A 527 11.60 -11.31 -25.66
N ILE A 528 11.58 -12.34 -26.53
CA ILE A 528 11.10 -12.26 -27.91
C ILE A 528 9.61 -11.90 -27.92
N ILE A 529 8.79 -12.47 -27.03
CA ILE A 529 7.35 -12.15 -26.97
C ILE A 529 7.17 -10.65 -26.75
N ALA A 530 7.87 -10.08 -25.78
CA ALA A 530 7.79 -8.65 -25.49
C ALA A 530 8.27 -7.80 -26.68
N GLN A 531 9.38 -8.17 -27.34
CA GLN A 531 9.89 -7.47 -28.51
C GLN A 531 8.88 -7.43 -29.66
N LYS A 532 8.32 -8.59 -30.05
CA LYS A 532 7.31 -8.66 -31.12
C LYS A 532 6.04 -7.89 -30.76
N CYS A 533 5.64 -7.90 -29.50
CA CYS A 533 4.52 -7.08 -29.02
C CYS A 533 4.80 -5.59 -29.21
N MET A 534 6.01 -5.12 -28.87
CA MET A 534 6.42 -3.73 -29.06
C MET A 534 6.41 -3.29 -30.53
N GLU A 535 6.92 -4.13 -31.44
CA GLU A 535 6.93 -3.88 -32.89
C GLU A 535 5.51 -3.69 -33.46
N ARG A 536 4.52 -4.34 -32.84
CA ARG A 536 3.12 -4.35 -33.29
C ARG A 536 2.22 -3.43 -32.46
N GLY A 537 2.80 -2.66 -31.53
CA GLY A 537 2.04 -1.75 -30.67
C GLY A 537 1.05 -2.47 -29.75
N ILE A 538 1.33 -3.70 -29.36
CA ILE A 538 0.50 -4.56 -28.50
C ILE A 538 1.12 -4.65 -27.10
N ALA A 539 0.30 -4.57 -26.05
CA ALA A 539 0.77 -4.82 -24.69
C ALA A 539 0.87 -6.34 -24.43
N PRO A 540 2.00 -6.88 -23.93
CA PRO A 540 2.16 -8.33 -23.75
C PRO A 540 1.09 -8.99 -22.87
N TYR A 541 0.53 -8.25 -21.92
CA TYR A 541 -0.47 -8.75 -20.98
C TYR A 541 -1.91 -8.74 -21.50
N GLY A 542 -2.13 -8.31 -22.74
CA GLY A 542 -3.45 -8.18 -23.35
C GLY A 542 -4.09 -6.79 -23.22
N ASN A 543 -5.34 -6.70 -23.66
CA ASN A 543 -6.19 -5.52 -23.57
C ASN A 543 -7.63 -5.94 -23.19
N ALA A 544 -7.95 -5.75 -21.92
CA ALA A 544 -9.18 -6.20 -21.28
C ALA A 544 -9.99 -5.04 -20.68
N ARG A 545 -11.10 -5.38 -20.03
CA ARG A 545 -11.90 -4.47 -19.21
C ARG A 545 -11.39 -4.43 -17.77
N ALA A 546 -11.40 -3.26 -17.17
CA ALA A 546 -11.30 -3.12 -15.72
C ALA A 546 -12.54 -3.75 -15.06
N ARG A 547 -12.37 -4.39 -13.90
CA ARG A 547 -13.49 -5.05 -13.22
C ARG A 547 -13.98 -4.22 -12.04
N ALA A 548 -15.26 -3.85 -12.05
CA ALA A 548 -15.96 -3.34 -10.88
C ALA A 548 -16.37 -4.49 -9.92
N LYS A 549 -16.63 -5.68 -10.47
CA LYS A 549 -17.00 -6.91 -9.75
C LYS A 549 -15.83 -7.89 -9.60
N VAL A 550 -15.67 -8.46 -8.41
CA VAL A 550 -14.65 -9.47 -8.09
C VAL A 550 -15.33 -10.69 -7.47
N TRP A 551 -15.73 -11.64 -8.31
CA TRP A 551 -16.48 -12.84 -7.92
C TRP A 551 -15.76 -13.77 -6.93
N THR A 552 -14.46 -13.58 -6.68
CA THR A 552 -13.68 -14.36 -5.71
C THR A 552 -13.64 -13.74 -4.30
N PHE A 553 -14.21 -12.55 -4.11
CA PHE A 553 -14.23 -11.88 -2.81
C PHE A 553 -15.55 -12.16 -2.08
N PRO A 554 -15.55 -12.13 -0.73
CA PRO A 554 -16.78 -12.28 0.06
C PRO A 554 -17.85 -11.27 -0.36
N ASP A 555 -17.45 -10.01 -0.52
CA ASP A 555 -18.27 -8.97 -1.13
C ASP A 555 -17.82 -8.77 -2.58
N GLN A 556 -18.62 -9.30 -3.52
CA GLN A 556 -18.28 -9.27 -4.94
C GLN A 556 -18.27 -7.86 -5.52
N ILE A 557 -19.07 -6.96 -4.97
CA ILE A 557 -18.97 -5.50 -5.13
C ILE A 557 -18.70 -4.88 -3.76
N PRO A 558 -18.12 -3.66 -3.65
CA PRO A 558 -17.97 -3.02 -2.35
C PRO A 558 -19.31 -2.92 -1.62
N MET A 559 -19.40 -3.41 -0.38
CA MET A 559 -20.61 -3.28 0.46
C MET A 559 -20.27 -2.51 1.72
N HIS A 560 -21.18 -1.63 2.17
CA HIS A 560 -21.01 -0.97 3.47
C HIS A 560 -21.19 -1.98 4.60
N ARG A 561 -20.25 -1.96 5.53
CA ARG A 561 -20.30 -2.70 6.80
C ARG A 561 -19.76 -1.78 7.87
N GLU A 562 -20.45 -1.71 9.01
CA GLU A 562 -19.98 -0.88 10.13
C GLU A 562 -18.66 -1.41 10.68
N PRO A 563 -17.78 -0.53 11.19
CA PRO A 563 -16.61 -0.92 11.98
C PRO A 563 -16.96 -1.91 13.09
N LEU A 564 -16.01 -2.74 13.52
CA LEU A 564 -16.27 -3.71 14.59
C LEU A 564 -16.66 -3.02 15.90
N HIS A 565 -16.06 -1.86 16.15
CA HIS A 565 -16.41 -0.96 17.25
C HIS A 565 -17.00 0.31 16.64
N SER A 566 -18.33 0.33 16.49
CA SER A 566 -19.07 1.46 15.92
C SER A 566 -19.81 2.25 17.00
N PRO A 567 -19.86 3.60 16.91
CA PRO A 567 -20.70 4.41 17.80
C PRO A 567 -22.21 4.30 17.48
N ARG A 568 -22.60 3.60 16.40
CA ARG A 568 -23.97 3.53 15.89
C ARG A 568 -24.50 2.10 15.86
N GLN A 569 -24.95 1.61 17.02
CA GLN A 569 -25.47 0.24 17.14
C GLN A 569 -26.73 -0.01 16.29
N ASP A 570 -27.50 1.03 15.98
CA ASP A 570 -28.61 0.95 15.03
C ASP A 570 -28.13 0.66 13.59
N LEU A 571 -26.96 1.18 13.21
CA LEU A 571 -26.35 0.93 11.91
C LEU A 571 -25.63 -0.43 11.87
N VAL A 572 -25.06 -0.90 12.99
CA VAL A 572 -24.48 -2.25 13.10
C VAL A 572 -25.52 -3.32 12.75
N LYS A 573 -26.77 -3.15 13.21
CA LYS A 573 -27.88 -4.06 12.87
C LYS A 573 -28.25 -4.03 11.38
N LYS A 574 -28.13 -2.86 10.73
CA LYS A 574 -28.48 -2.68 9.31
C LYS A 574 -27.35 -3.10 8.36
N TYR A 575 -26.10 -2.91 8.78
CA TYR A 575 -24.89 -3.14 7.99
C TYR A 575 -23.87 -3.95 8.81
N PRO A 576 -24.19 -5.22 9.14
CA PRO A 576 -23.31 -6.03 9.96
C PRO A 576 -21.98 -6.34 9.25
N THR A 577 -20.96 -6.59 10.05
CA THR A 577 -19.65 -7.05 9.58
C THR A 577 -19.72 -8.47 8.99
N TYR A 578 -18.58 -9.01 8.59
CA TYR A 578 -18.45 -10.37 8.05
C TYR A 578 -18.67 -11.45 9.11
N GLU A 579 -18.93 -12.68 8.67
CA GLU A 579 -18.76 -13.86 9.54
C GLU A 579 -17.28 -14.04 9.92
N ASP A 580 -17.03 -14.69 11.06
CA ASP A 580 -15.68 -15.01 11.51
C ASP A 580 -14.95 -15.88 10.47
N LYS A 581 -13.64 -15.66 10.31
CA LYS A 581 -12.84 -16.29 9.26
C LYS A 581 -11.72 -17.13 9.85
N GLY A 582 -11.85 -18.44 9.74
CA GLY A 582 -10.80 -19.39 10.08
C GLY A 582 -9.62 -19.32 9.11
N ASN A 583 -8.40 -19.59 9.60
CA ASN A 583 -7.17 -19.69 8.82
C ASN A 583 -6.96 -18.51 7.83
N HIS A 584 -7.24 -17.29 8.29
CA HIS A 584 -6.92 -16.09 7.54
C HIS A 584 -5.43 -15.80 7.71
N TYR A 585 -4.62 -16.02 6.66
CA TYR A 585 -3.14 -15.94 6.75
C TYR A 585 -2.58 -16.72 7.96
N ARG A 586 -3.03 -17.97 8.12
CA ARG A 586 -2.67 -18.86 9.23
C ARG A 586 -3.24 -18.49 10.60
N VAL A 587 -4.13 -17.51 10.71
CA VAL A 587 -4.73 -17.09 11.99
C VAL A 587 -6.25 -17.02 11.89
N ASP A 588 -6.95 -17.58 12.86
CA ASP A 588 -8.39 -17.35 12.99
C ASP A 588 -8.63 -15.86 13.29
N THR A 589 -9.60 -15.25 12.61
CA THR A 589 -9.87 -13.81 12.72
C THR A 589 -11.36 -13.60 12.97
N LEU A 590 -11.68 -12.88 14.05
CA LEU A 590 -13.04 -12.61 14.46
C LEU A 590 -13.59 -11.35 13.77
N TYR A 591 -14.87 -11.36 13.47
CA TYR A 591 -15.64 -10.24 12.92
C TYR A 591 -16.96 -10.15 13.66
N LYS A 592 -17.96 -10.96 13.27
CA LYS A 592 -19.30 -10.99 13.86
C LYS A 592 -19.27 -11.25 15.36
N THR A 593 -18.43 -12.18 15.83
CA THR A 593 -18.31 -12.46 17.27
C THR A 593 -17.86 -11.22 18.03
N LYS A 594 -16.88 -10.46 17.49
CA LYS A 594 -16.37 -9.26 18.16
C LYS A 594 -17.35 -8.08 18.11
N GLN A 595 -17.99 -7.86 16.95
CA GLN A 595 -18.95 -6.77 16.77
C GLN A 595 -20.22 -6.97 17.62
N ASN A 596 -20.66 -8.22 17.82
CA ASN A 596 -21.88 -8.53 18.57
C ASN A 596 -21.64 -8.87 20.05
N GLU A 597 -20.39 -8.78 20.53
CA GLU A 597 -20.05 -9.08 21.93
C GLU A 597 -20.90 -8.23 22.90
N LYS A 598 -21.01 -6.93 22.64
CA LYS A 598 -21.88 -5.98 23.34
C LYS A 598 -21.99 -4.66 22.57
N ASP A 599 -22.80 -3.74 23.08
CA ASP A 599 -22.84 -2.36 22.60
C ASP A 599 -21.68 -1.55 23.20
N TRP A 600 -20.55 -1.56 22.48
CA TRP A 600 -19.31 -0.89 22.90
C TRP A 600 -19.45 0.62 23.06
N SER A 601 -20.40 1.25 22.35
CA SER A 601 -20.58 2.71 22.37
C SER A 601 -21.03 3.23 23.74
N LYS A 602 -21.65 2.39 24.57
CA LYS A 602 -22.08 2.73 25.93
C LYS A 602 -20.91 2.91 26.90
N GLU A 603 -19.83 2.16 26.70
CA GLU A 603 -18.64 2.21 27.55
C GLU A 603 -17.53 3.08 26.94
N PHE A 604 -17.47 3.15 25.61
CA PHE A 604 -16.46 3.86 24.83
C PHE A 604 -17.15 4.81 23.83
N PRO A 605 -17.67 5.97 24.28
CA PRO A 605 -18.53 6.82 23.45
C PRO A 605 -17.78 7.73 22.46
N VAL A 606 -16.44 7.79 22.53
CA VAL A 606 -15.64 8.74 21.74
C VAL A 606 -14.98 8.03 20.56
N ASN A 607 -15.11 8.57 19.35
CA ASN A 607 -14.41 8.03 18.19
C ASN A 607 -12.89 8.27 18.29
N LEU A 608 -12.13 7.22 18.04
CA LEU A 608 -10.68 7.24 17.99
C LEU A 608 -10.19 7.41 16.55
N VAL A 609 -9.51 8.52 16.27
CA VAL A 609 -8.85 8.75 14.98
C VAL A 609 -7.34 8.81 15.20
N THR A 610 -6.57 8.13 14.34
CA THR A 610 -5.10 8.18 14.39
C THR A 610 -4.49 8.71 13.10
N GLY A 611 -3.34 9.37 13.19
CA GLY A 611 -2.67 9.90 12.00
C GLY A 611 -1.22 10.27 12.19
N ARG A 612 -0.67 10.97 11.19
CA ARG A 612 0.74 11.33 11.13
C ARG A 612 1.00 12.77 11.54
N LEU A 613 2.26 13.04 11.89
CA LEU A 613 2.82 14.38 12.03
C LEU A 613 3.78 14.68 10.86
N VAL A 614 4.00 15.96 10.55
CA VAL A 614 4.85 16.38 9.42
C VAL A 614 6.31 16.00 9.66
N ASN A 615 6.76 16.15 10.91
CA ASN A 615 8.15 16.01 11.35
C ASN A 615 8.50 14.58 11.79
N MET A 616 7.58 13.61 11.66
CA MET A 616 7.78 12.24 12.10
C MET A 616 7.33 11.22 11.05
N ASN A 617 8.10 10.16 10.87
CA ASN A 617 7.82 9.04 9.98
C ASN A 617 7.65 7.74 10.80
N GLY A 618 7.05 6.70 10.20
CA GLY A 618 6.95 5.36 10.83
C GLY A 618 6.51 5.36 12.30
N ALA A 619 7.19 4.56 13.13
CA ALA A 619 7.10 4.55 14.60
C ALA A 619 7.95 5.66 15.27
N GLY A 620 8.46 6.60 14.48
CA GLY A 620 9.23 7.78 14.93
C GLY A 620 10.65 7.49 15.41
N MET A 621 11.19 6.28 15.21
CA MET A 621 12.54 5.90 15.69
C MET A 621 13.62 6.94 15.35
N GLU A 622 13.79 7.24 14.07
CA GLU A 622 14.77 8.22 13.58
C GLU A 622 14.47 9.64 14.09
N ASN A 623 13.21 10.07 14.00
CA ASN A 623 12.85 11.45 14.31
C ASN A 623 12.90 11.77 15.80
N ARG A 624 12.56 10.81 16.67
CA ARG A 624 12.71 10.93 18.13
C ARG A 624 14.17 10.94 18.56
N ALA A 625 15.05 10.29 17.79
CA ALA A 625 16.51 10.34 18.00
C ALA A 625 17.14 11.63 17.44
N SER A 626 16.41 12.45 16.68
CA SER A 626 16.88 13.76 16.22
C SER A 626 16.53 14.87 17.22
N LYS A 627 17.56 15.50 17.80
CA LYS A 627 17.41 16.64 18.73
C LYS A 627 16.50 17.73 18.19
N TYR A 628 16.64 18.08 16.91
CA TYR A 628 15.90 19.19 16.30
C TYR A 628 14.45 18.83 15.99
N LEU A 629 14.19 17.61 15.52
CA LEU A 629 12.81 17.19 15.23
C LEU A 629 12.02 16.89 16.51
N ALA A 630 12.69 16.31 17.52
CA ALA A 630 12.12 16.12 18.84
C ALA A 630 11.77 17.45 19.53
N ALA A 631 12.59 18.50 19.37
CA ALA A 631 12.28 19.82 19.93
C ALA A 631 10.98 20.44 19.37
N LEU A 632 10.58 20.09 18.14
CA LEU A 632 9.31 20.55 17.55
C LEU A 632 8.09 19.81 18.12
N THR A 633 8.26 18.58 18.60
CA THR A 633 7.19 17.78 19.19
C THR A 633 7.77 16.88 20.28
N PRO A 634 8.05 17.43 21.47
CA PRO A 634 8.78 16.71 22.53
C PRO A 634 7.91 15.67 23.22
N ASP A 635 6.61 15.91 23.29
CA ASP A 635 5.65 15.10 24.01
C ASP A 635 4.64 14.44 23.06
N MET A 636 4.21 13.23 23.43
CA MET A 636 3.00 12.61 22.89
C MET A 636 1.76 13.38 23.39
N PHE A 637 0.78 13.60 22.50
CA PHE A 637 -0.43 14.38 22.81
C PHE A 637 -1.69 13.80 22.18
N CYS A 638 -2.84 14.31 22.61
CA CYS A 638 -4.16 14.05 22.06
C CYS A 638 -4.82 15.37 21.67
N ASP A 639 -5.12 15.56 20.37
CA ASP A 639 -5.96 16.67 19.95
C ASP A 639 -7.41 16.36 20.37
N ILE A 640 -7.97 17.21 21.23
CA ILE A 640 -9.31 17.06 21.82
C ILE A 640 -10.09 18.38 21.71
N ASN A 641 -11.38 18.29 21.41
CA ASN A 641 -12.26 19.46 21.39
C ASN A 641 -12.45 20.02 22.81
N PRO A 642 -12.38 21.35 23.03
CA PRO A 642 -12.53 21.93 24.37
C PRO A 642 -13.83 21.55 25.11
N ASP A 643 -14.95 21.40 24.40
CA ASP A 643 -16.24 21.07 25.03
C ASP A 643 -16.31 19.59 25.43
N LEU A 644 -15.70 18.70 24.63
CA LEU A 644 -15.48 17.31 25.04
C LEU A 644 -14.54 17.23 26.25
N ALA A 645 -13.43 17.97 26.25
CA ALA A 645 -12.50 18.01 27.38
C ALA A 645 -13.18 18.53 28.65
N GLY A 646 -13.98 19.60 28.54
CA GLY A 646 -14.72 20.21 29.64
C GLY A 646 -15.71 19.26 30.31
N ARG A 647 -16.43 18.44 29.53
CA ARG A 647 -17.33 17.39 30.05
C ARG A 647 -16.63 16.34 30.91
N HIS A 648 -15.32 16.16 30.71
CA HIS A 648 -14.49 15.22 31.47
C HIS A 648 -13.56 15.92 32.48
N GLY A 649 -13.69 17.24 32.69
CA GLY A 649 -12.84 18.00 33.60
C GLY A 649 -11.37 18.10 33.17
N ILE A 650 -11.06 17.84 31.89
CA ILE A 650 -9.70 17.84 31.34
C ILE A 650 -9.35 19.25 30.87
N ARG A 651 -8.25 19.81 31.37
CA ARG A 651 -7.73 21.12 30.94
C ARG A 651 -6.70 20.95 29.82
N ASP A 652 -6.49 22.01 29.03
CA ASP A 652 -5.42 22.03 28.05
C ASP A 652 -4.06 21.78 28.72
N GLY A 653 -3.24 20.92 28.13
CA GLY A 653 -1.94 20.50 28.67
C GLY A 653 -1.99 19.52 29.85
N ALA A 654 -3.17 19.16 30.38
CA ALA A 654 -3.29 18.16 31.44
C ALA A 654 -2.99 16.75 30.92
N MET A 655 -2.52 15.86 31.80
CA MET A 655 -2.43 14.45 31.45
C MET A 655 -3.83 13.82 31.51
N MET A 656 -4.14 12.96 30.53
CA MET A 656 -5.39 12.21 30.45
C MET A 656 -5.11 10.75 30.10
N TRP A 657 -5.97 9.86 30.57
CA TRP A 657 -5.99 8.47 30.14
C TRP A 657 -6.95 8.31 28.97
N ILE A 658 -6.53 7.49 28.02
CA ILE A 658 -7.37 7.00 26.93
C ILE A 658 -7.41 5.48 27.07
N HIS A 659 -8.62 4.93 27.15
CA HIS A 659 -8.87 3.50 27.28
C HIS A 659 -9.50 2.96 26.00
N SER A 660 -9.09 1.76 25.58
CA SER A 660 -9.67 1.07 24.42
C SER A 660 -10.59 -0.09 24.83
N PRO A 661 -11.49 -0.54 23.93
CA PRO A 661 -12.31 -1.75 24.10
C PRO A 661 -11.55 -3.04 24.42
N GLU A 662 -10.26 -3.09 24.11
CA GLU A 662 -9.36 -4.22 24.34
C GLU A 662 -8.79 -4.24 25.76
N GLY A 663 -9.15 -3.26 26.60
CA GLY A 663 -8.70 -3.15 27.98
C GLY A 663 -7.32 -2.52 28.15
N THR A 664 -6.70 -2.06 27.07
CA THR A 664 -5.45 -1.31 27.12
C THR A 664 -5.71 0.19 27.33
N LYS A 665 -4.68 0.91 27.80
CA LYS A 665 -4.75 2.35 28.00
C LYS A 665 -3.43 3.05 27.67
N ILE A 666 -3.49 4.36 27.42
CA ILE A 666 -2.30 5.22 27.30
C ILE A 666 -2.47 6.50 28.11
N LYS A 667 -1.37 7.05 28.61
CA LYS A 667 -1.32 8.35 29.31
C LYS A 667 -0.71 9.42 28.41
N VAL A 668 -1.48 10.42 28.01
CA VAL A 668 -1.04 11.45 27.04
C VAL A 668 -1.43 12.86 27.48
N LYS A 669 -0.74 13.87 26.95
CA LYS A 669 -1.07 15.27 27.19
C LYS A 669 -2.29 15.68 26.34
N ALA A 670 -3.31 16.23 26.97
CA ALA A 670 -4.45 16.83 26.28
C ALA A 670 -4.00 18.10 25.55
N LYS A 671 -4.46 18.28 24.32
CA LYS A 671 -4.22 19.48 23.52
C LYS A 671 -5.52 19.96 22.90
N TYR A 672 -5.95 21.14 23.28
CA TYR A 672 -7.18 21.71 22.75
C TYR A 672 -7.07 21.96 21.25
N SER A 673 -8.05 21.46 20.50
CA SER A 673 -8.10 21.61 19.05
C SER A 673 -9.53 21.56 18.53
N HIS A 674 -9.89 22.56 17.71
CA HIS A 674 -11.13 22.56 16.92
C HIS A 674 -10.99 21.82 15.58
N SER A 675 -9.84 21.20 15.31
CA SER A 675 -9.70 20.32 14.14
C SER A 675 -10.59 19.07 14.27
N VAL A 676 -10.85 18.65 15.52
CA VAL A 676 -11.75 17.56 15.91
C VAL A 676 -13.05 18.10 16.49
N THR A 677 -14.12 17.31 16.35
CA THR A 677 -15.45 17.59 16.92
C THR A 677 -15.64 16.92 18.27
N GLU A 678 -16.71 17.28 18.98
CA GLU A 678 -17.04 16.80 20.33
C GLU A 678 -17.29 15.28 20.45
N ASP A 679 -17.37 14.58 19.33
CA ASP A 679 -17.60 13.13 19.24
C ASP A 679 -16.31 12.32 19.01
N ARG A 680 -15.14 12.97 18.93
CA ARG A 680 -13.89 12.31 18.53
C ARG A 680 -12.63 12.97 19.09
N ILE A 681 -11.56 12.19 19.09
CA ILE A 681 -10.19 12.65 19.36
C ILE A 681 -9.23 12.26 18.23
N PHE A 682 -8.06 12.90 18.19
CA PHE A 682 -6.99 12.55 17.27
C PHE A 682 -5.67 12.25 18.00
N LEU A 683 -5.02 11.13 17.63
CA LEU A 683 -3.74 10.71 18.16
C LEU A 683 -2.67 10.52 17.07
N PRO A 684 -1.46 11.09 17.23
CA PRO A 684 -0.30 10.67 16.46
C PRO A 684 0.25 9.31 16.96
N PHE A 685 0.73 8.45 16.07
CA PHE A 685 1.21 7.10 16.45
C PHE A 685 2.75 6.95 16.48
N HIS A 686 3.49 8.06 16.47
CA HIS A 686 4.95 8.10 16.25
C HIS A 686 5.81 7.95 17.52
N PHE A 687 5.20 7.68 18.67
CA PHE A 687 5.90 7.67 19.95
C PHE A 687 6.06 6.26 20.49
N ALA A 688 7.15 6.06 21.23
CA ALA A 688 7.45 4.85 22.00
C ALA A 688 8.37 5.21 23.18
N GLY A 689 8.60 4.24 24.07
CA GLY A 689 9.38 4.41 25.30
C GLY A 689 8.52 4.59 26.55
N VAL A 690 7.19 4.74 26.39
CA VAL A 690 6.21 4.59 27.48
C VAL A 690 5.20 3.53 27.03
N PHE A 691 4.75 2.69 27.97
CA PHE A 691 3.73 1.68 27.71
C PHE A 691 2.72 1.62 28.87
N GLN A 692 1.46 1.97 28.58
CA GLN A 692 0.36 1.96 29.55
C GLN A 692 0.63 2.77 30.84
N GLY A 693 1.37 3.87 30.70
CA GLY A 693 1.77 4.80 31.75
C GLY A 693 3.13 4.51 32.39
N GLU A 694 3.76 3.38 32.05
CA GLU A 694 5.08 3.01 32.56
C GLU A 694 6.20 3.54 31.67
N ASP A 695 7.18 4.23 32.25
CA ASP A 695 8.38 4.69 31.53
C ASP A 695 9.35 3.53 31.30
N LEU A 696 9.48 3.11 30.05
CA LEU A 696 10.39 2.06 29.61
C LEU A 696 11.74 2.62 29.15
N SER A 697 11.96 3.93 29.25
CA SER A 697 13.17 4.57 28.71
C SER A 697 14.47 4.13 29.37
N HIS A 698 14.39 3.50 30.55
CA HIS A 698 15.51 2.88 31.25
C HIS A 698 16.04 1.61 30.54
N LYS A 699 15.25 0.99 29.65
CA LYS A 699 15.65 -0.20 28.88
C LYS A 699 16.51 0.12 27.65
N TYR A 700 16.64 1.39 27.27
CA TYR A 700 17.53 1.76 26.17
C TYR A 700 18.99 1.50 26.58
N PRO A 701 19.83 0.96 25.66
CA PRO A 701 21.27 0.95 25.85
C PRO A 701 21.81 2.33 26.22
N LYS A 702 22.91 2.35 27.00
CA LYS A 702 23.53 3.59 27.46
C LYS A 702 23.87 4.49 26.27
N GLY A 703 23.37 5.73 26.30
CA GLY A 703 23.63 6.73 25.26
C GLY A 703 22.72 6.64 24.03
N THR A 704 21.78 5.70 23.97
CA THR A 704 20.87 5.52 22.82
C THR A 704 19.43 5.95 23.11
N LYS A 705 19.14 6.45 24.31
CA LYS A 705 17.81 6.97 24.65
C LYS A 705 17.46 8.15 23.71
N PRO A 706 16.29 8.11 23.04
CA PRO A 706 15.88 9.19 22.15
C PRO A 706 15.54 10.48 22.92
N TYR A 707 15.57 11.62 22.23
CA TYR A 707 15.25 12.94 22.80
C TYR A 707 13.76 13.11 23.10
N ALA A 708 12.89 12.36 22.42
CA ALA A 708 11.46 12.30 22.70
C ALA A 708 11.02 10.87 23.01
N VAL A 709 10.21 10.72 24.05
CA VAL A 709 9.60 9.46 24.49
C VAL A 709 8.11 9.67 24.73
N GLY A 710 7.31 8.61 24.60
CA GLY A 710 5.88 8.69 24.84
C GLY A 710 5.16 7.40 24.48
N GLU A 711 3.85 7.42 24.64
CA GLU A 711 2.96 6.29 24.34
C GLU A 711 2.69 6.16 22.85
N SER A 712 2.62 4.94 22.34
CA SER A 712 2.12 4.71 20.99
C SER A 712 0.60 4.71 20.97
N ALA A 713 -0.03 5.45 20.05
CA ALA A 713 -1.47 5.34 19.84
C ALA A 713 -1.91 3.91 19.46
N ASN A 714 -1.01 3.10 18.90
CA ASN A 714 -1.27 1.71 18.54
C ASN A 714 -1.57 0.79 19.74
N THR A 715 -1.26 1.23 20.96
CA THR A 715 -1.65 0.55 22.19
C THR A 715 -3.16 0.53 22.37
N VAL A 716 -3.85 1.60 21.97
CA VAL A 716 -5.30 1.79 22.14
C VAL A 716 -6.09 1.74 20.83
N THR A 717 -5.45 1.45 19.70
CA THR A 717 -6.18 1.15 18.47
C THR A 717 -6.95 -0.16 18.62
N ASN A 718 -8.20 -0.15 18.15
CA ASN A 718 -9.12 -1.24 18.36
C ASN A 718 -8.77 -2.50 17.53
N TYR A 719 -9.32 -3.65 17.94
CA TYR A 719 -9.29 -4.90 17.19
C TYR A 719 -10.10 -4.76 15.90
N GLY A 720 -9.51 -5.17 14.78
CA GLY A 720 -10.16 -5.25 13.49
C GLY A 720 -9.12 -5.41 12.37
N TYR A 721 -9.47 -6.17 11.34
CA TYR A 721 -8.56 -6.51 10.24
C TYR A 721 -9.32 -6.55 8.92
N ASP A 722 -8.70 -6.07 7.84
CA ASP A 722 -9.28 -6.16 6.50
C ASP A 722 -9.51 -7.61 6.08
N ILE A 723 -10.69 -7.92 5.55
CA ILE A 723 -11.15 -9.29 5.22
C ILE A 723 -10.32 -9.98 4.12
N ILE A 724 -9.51 -9.25 3.35
CA ILE A 724 -8.68 -9.80 2.26
C ILE A 724 -7.19 -9.79 2.61
N THR A 725 -6.72 -8.76 3.31
CA THR A 725 -5.29 -8.45 3.48
C THR A 725 -4.80 -8.51 4.93
N GLN A 726 -5.69 -8.54 5.91
CA GLN A 726 -5.38 -8.35 7.34
C GLN A 726 -4.62 -7.06 7.68
N ILE A 727 -4.79 -5.99 6.89
CA ILE A 727 -4.39 -4.66 7.34
C ILE A 727 -5.27 -4.28 8.55
N PRO A 728 -4.70 -3.78 9.66
CA PRO A 728 -5.48 -3.51 10.87
C PRO A 728 -6.35 -2.25 10.74
N GLU A 729 -7.50 -2.27 11.43
CA GLU A 729 -8.45 -1.15 11.57
C GLU A 729 -7.93 -0.12 12.57
N THR A 730 -7.01 0.74 12.11
CA THR A 730 -6.39 1.78 12.98
C THR A 730 -6.96 3.18 12.74
N LYS A 731 -7.86 3.35 11.78
CA LYS A 731 -8.40 4.66 11.36
C LYS A 731 -9.83 4.92 11.78
N GLY A 732 -10.47 3.95 12.42
CA GLY A 732 -11.75 4.08 13.08
C GLY A 732 -11.77 3.16 14.30
N GLY A 733 -12.56 3.53 15.30
CA GLY A 733 -12.63 2.81 16.55
C GLY A 733 -13.26 3.68 17.62
N LEU A 734 -13.38 3.11 18.82
CA LEU A 734 -13.96 3.76 19.98
C LEU A 734 -12.95 3.82 21.12
N CYS A 735 -13.07 4.83 21.96
CA CYS A 735 -12.30 4.99 23.18
C CYS A 735 -13.12 5.66 24.29
N ARG A 736 -12.57 5.63 25.50
CA ARG A 736 -13.05 6.37 26.67
C ARG A 736 -11.91 7.23 27.19
N ILE A 737 -12.23 8.45 27.59
CA ILE A 737 -11.26 9.40 28.13
C ILE A 737 -11.56 9.75 29.59
N GLU A 738 -10.52 9.99 30.37
CA GLU A 738 -10.62 10.44 31.76
C GLU A 738 -9.38 11.26 32.16
N LEU A 739 -9.53 12.12 33.17
CA LEU A 739 -8.42 12.85 33.78
C LEU A 739 -7.47 11.85 34.47
N ALA A 740 -6.15 12.07 34.36
CA ALA A 740 -5.12 11.10 34.76
C ALA A 740 -4.38 11.35 36.08
#